data_AF-D0LR69-F1
#
_entry.id   AF-D0LR69-F1
#
_cell.length_a   1.000
_cell.length_b   1.000
_cell.length_c   1.000
_cell.angle_alpha   90.00
_cell.angle_beta   90.00
_cell.angle_gamma   90.00
#
_symmetry.space_group_name_H-M   'P 1'
#
loop_
_entity.id
_entity.type
_entity.pdbx_description
1 polymer ?
#
loop_
_entity_poly.entity_id
_entity_poly.type
_entity_poly.pdbx_seq_one_letter_code
_entity_poly.pdbx_strand_id
1 'polypeptide(L)'
;MSTTRSIRYLALALLVSVPAGCSTPRDSGDDGDSDGVELADKRGTEASKRGQEVHGTIIADLPAIDGSQNGPLVPVPDVRVWVKNVSSGVQSDPVESDLAGRYIIPRQYEGDYLLCWDKDGWEAACTREPFRLSKTTYFPGLTKIAPERDDGSSDTGVIRGRVQLADETSCWYESEFFAREETARVELLNIFGQVVQDIRANDHGDFVLTHVPYSYFQVRSTCGEEVRRAGLSYSGVDMSGATPIAAQELPNRRPSVHTAVAYADGEGVRHVRAGEIVEVVAEASDPDGDDLRFEWKVQEGSGELSSSSSDAVGWRLPEAPGLHSLYVVASDDRGGVHQHKITLEVESREVLFSGKVLGSDGAELAGAVVTVNGRTAEAGQGGAFALSLERSDSYTLHIEAEGYAELGKRVDLALSGNRWVLTRAHRQTIDPTIENVIIDKRKDWLNPRDDKEYRRRPARVTLPADALVDAEGRRADPANGPYSAYIATIDPTGEMMAGDFGARNLDGESPYLVSFGALFIEVRDAAGRTYNLAEGERALLESPIQDPLLQEDVPSEIDMWTFDPDSGDWLQDEINARRDGDVYVTELASFSTHNADLQKTDPACVRVVASPALLALGDLVARIDVATGPSSTRRYAVNIDDQNNVLYNLPDNAPFTLELFQGVAPNDVLIHAEPGNTGSPWSATAGAPPYPYSACDATVTLDVPALPPAFLQYSKGTGSAAQAAGYYAAIDPLDERTTLGDWWAINGFDPSTGAGGVRASFGNDNDLGFGRDMHCLSSGADVACFVTNYGQPDQDPGNADQALLADTTQAVATVTMEYSAVPGYSSSDRIVKFYVYQGGGPSGVRLDSADLDKTGPKFVPNLCLVCHGGNYNPVDPANPSFSEINAGASFREFDTHSFTYPGASPQADQEDEFYDLNQLVLLSNPAPAIVELVGQFYANGQTVDANAVPADWQAAQTSGSNLPAGLYLDVVGKSCRTCHVAQPDYNPLALNNSAYPDWNSYSMFRDVRQFSHFLVCDAKIMPNALVTFKNFWLSLGPHRPERFADFVDPASGWPSSLSNDIGPCAP
;
A
#
# COMPACT_ATOMS: atom_id res chain seq x y z
N MET A 1 15.62 -64.53 -20.33
CA MET A 1 17.06 -64.81 -20.57
C MET A 1 17.82 -63.66 -19.93
N SER A 2 18.28 -63.81 -18.68
CA SER A 2 19.60 -64.39 -18.31
C SER A 2 20.73 -63.57 -18.94
N THR A 3 21.68 -62.95 -18.23
CA THR A 3 22.10 -63.00 -16.82
C THR A 3 23.31 -62.06 -16.65
N THR A 4 23.52 -61.51 -15.43
CA THR A 4 24.82 -61.34 -14.71
C THR A 4 25.89 -60.37 -15.24
N ARG A 5 26.68 -59.62 -14.45
CA ARG A 5 26.84 -59.34 -13.00
C ARG A 5 27.96 -58.28 -12.83
N SER A 6 27.71 -57.26 -12.00
CA SER A 6 28.47 -56.84 -10.78
C SER A 6 29.89 -56.24 -10.94
N ILE A 7 30.39 -55.28 -10.13
CA ILE A 7 30.52 -55.13 -8.65
C ILE A 7 30.85 -53.63 -8.33
N ARG A 8 30.09 -52.89 -7.47
CA ARG A 8 30.30 -52.42 -6.04
C ARG A 8 31.63 -51.68 -5.73
N TYR A 9 31.65 -50.55 -4.99
CA TYR A 9 31.34 -50.29 -3.56
C TYR A 9 31.31 -48.74 -3.32
N LEU A 10 30.78 -48.09 -2.27
CA LEU A 10 30.59 -48.44 -0.86
C LEU A 10 29.59 -47.46 -0.19
N ALA A 11 28.67 -47.98 0.62
CA ALA A 11 27.98 -47.29 1.71
C ALA A 11 27.84 -48.31 2.85
N LEU A 12 28.02 -47.91 4.12
CA LEU A 12 27.55 -48.69 5.26
C LEU A 12 27.42 -47.83 6.54
N ALA A 13 26.28 -48.01 7.22
CA ALA A 13 25.95 -47.55 8.57
C ALA A 13 26.39 -48.58 9.64
N LEU A 14 26.40 -48.17 10.93
CA LEU A 14 25.72 -48.80 12.10
C LEU A 14 26.39 -48.42 13.46
N LEU A 15 25.58 -47.85 14.37
CA LEU A 15 25.26 -48.25 15.76
C LEU A 15 26.30 -48.95 16.69
N VAL A 16 26.29 -48.51 17.96
CA VAL A 16 26.25 -49.28 19.25
C VAL A 16 27.32 -48.90 20.34
N SER A 17 26.79 -48.62 21.54
CA SER A 17 27.26 -48.96 22.92
C SER A 17 28.12 -48.04 23.81
N VAL A 18 27.59 -47.95 25.04
CA VAL A 18 28.12 -47.51 26.35
C VAL A 18 29.28 -48.40 26.83
N PRO A 19 30.18 -47.89 27.69
CA PRO A 19 30.35 -48.58 28.98
C PRO A 19 30.49 -47.63 30.18
N ALA A 20 29.92 -48.08 31.31
CA ALA A 20 30.18 -47.61 32.66
C ALA A 20 31.35 -48.39 33.29
N GLY A 21 32.06 -47.78 34.24
CA GLY A 21 33.05 -48.46 35.08
C GLY A 21 33.64 -47.58 36.19
N CYS A 22 33.03 -47.63 37.38
CA CYS A 22 33.55 -47.13 38.65
C CYS A 22 34.85 -47.83 39.09
N SER A 23 35.73 -47.12 39.82
CA SER A 23 36.07 -47.43 41.24
C SER A 23 37.30 -46.64 41.73
N THR A 24 37.18 -46.08 42.94
CA THR A 24 38.19 -45.40 43.77
C THR A 24 39.25 -46.39 44.32
N PRO A 25 40.36 -45.89 44.91
CA PRO A 25 40.40 -45.83 46.39
C PRO A 25 41.09 -44.60 47.01
N ARG A 26 40.78 -44.45 48.31
CA ARG A 26 41.18 -43.45 49.32
C ARG A 26 42.55 -43.71 49.98
N ASP A 27 43.00 -42.66 50.70
CA ASP A 27 43.93 -42.59 51.86
C ASP A 27 45.45 -42.70 51.56
N SER A 28 46.36 -41.89 52.12
CA SER A 28 46.43 -41.14 53.39
C SER A 28 47.65 -40.19 53.45
N GLY A 29 47.51 -39.04 54.13
CA GLY A 29 48.53 -38.55 55.10
C GLY A 29 49.59 -37.52 54.65
N ASP A 30 49.38 -36.27 55.13
CA ASP A 30 50.33 -35.24 55.64
C ASP A 30 51.74 -35.05 55.04
N ASP A 31 51.99 -33.86 54.48
CA ASP A 31 52.83 -32.78 55.08
C ASP A 31 53.41 -31.83 54.00
N GLY A 32 53.15 -30.52 54.14
CA GLY A 32 54.13 -29.45 53.84
C GLY A 32 54.28 -28.89 52.42
N ASP A 33 53.71 -27.69 52.26
CA ASP A 33 54.33 -26.50 51.66
C ASP A 33 54.36 -26.29 50.12
N SER A 34 53.82 -25.13 49.73
CA SER A 34 54.03 -24.33 48.49
C SER A 34 53.64 -24.90 47.11
N ASP A 35 53.03 -24.01 46.30
CA ASP A 35 52.77 -24.06 44.85
C ASP A 35 51.51 -24.78 44.36
N GLY A 36 50.37 -24.09 44.50
CA GLY A 36 49.19 -24.33 43.67
C GLY A 36 49.35 -23.68 42.29
N VAL A 37 49.47 -24.50 41.24
CA VAL A 37 49.34 -24.06 39.85
C VAL A 37 47.86 -23.84 39.55
N GLU A 38 47.48 -22.57 39.56
CA GLU A 38 46.23 -22.02 39.05
C GLU A 38 46.17 -22.23 37.52
N LEU A 39 45.27 -23.10 37.05
CA LEU A 39 44.82 -23.05 35.66
C LEU A 39 43.91 -21.84 35.53
N ALA A 40 44.54 -20.72 35.13
CA ALA A 40 43.94 -19.41 35.00
C ALA A 40 42.65 -19.44 34.17
N ASP A 41 41.55 -19.24 34.88
CA ASP A 41 40.35 -18.62 34.36
C ASP A 41 40.69 -17.20 33.87
N LYS A 42 40.76 -17.03 32.55
CA LYS A 42 40.78 -15.72 31.88
C LYS A 42 39.42 -15.40 31.25
N ARG A 43 38.32 -15.69 31.95
CA ARG A 43 36.99 -15.14 31.62
C ARG A 43 36.31 -14.59 32.87
N GLY A 44 36.87 -13.51 33.40
CA GLY A 44 36.23 -12.81 34.51
C GLY A 44 37.04 -11.63 35.01
N THR A 45 37.13 -10.55 34.22
CA THR A 45 37.32 -9.14 34.65
C THR A 45 37.57 -8.23 33.44
N GLU A 46 36.63 -8.22 32.49
CA GLU A 46 36.18 -6.98 31.87
C GLU A 46 34.68 -7.14 31.69
N ALA A 47 33.89 -6.29 32.36
CA ALA A 47 32.57 -5.99 31.83
C ALA A 47 32.83 -5.31 30.47
N SER A 48 32.88 -6.13 29.41
CA SER A 48 33.17 -5.71 28.04
C SER A 48 32.28 -4.52 27.70
N LYS A 49 32.91 -3.38 27.46
CA LYS A 49 32.23 -2.17 26.99
C LYS A 49 31.75 -2.43 25.56
N ARG A 50 30.47 -2.80 25.42
CA ARG A 50 29.85 -3.13 24.13
C ARG A 50 29.62 -1.83 23.36
N GLY A 51 30.25 -1.69 22.19
CA GLY A 51 29.92 -0.64 21.23
C GLY A 51 28.72 -1.06 20.37
N GLN A 52 28.46 -0.34 19.27
CA GLN A 52 27.41 -0.66 18.29
C GLN A 52 27.96 -0.66 16.86
N GLU A 53 27.05 -0.75 15.90
CA GLU A 53 27.29 -0.73 14.46
C GLU A 53 27.62 0.67 13.92
N VAL A 54 28.06 0.73 12.67
CA VAL A 54 28.25 1.98 11.92
C VAL A 54 27.51 1.90 10.59
N HIS A 55 26.61 2.84 10.35
CA HIS A 55 25.73 2.85 9.16
C HIS A 55 25.93 4.15 8.39
N GLY A 56 26.25 4.09 7.10
CA GLY A 56 26.41 5.30 6.30
C GLY A 56 26.24 5.08 4.82
N THR A 57 26.47 6.15 4.06
CA THR A 57 26.43 6.12 2.58
C THR A 57 27.73 6.69 2.05
N ILE A 58 28.38 5.96 1.14
CA ILE A 58 29.55 6.42 0.41
C ILE A 58 29.09 7.18 -0.84
N ILE A 59 29.58 8.40 -0.98
CA ILE A 59 29.32 9.26 -2.15
C ILE A 59 30.62 9.78 -2.75
N ALA A 60 30.62 9.99 -4.06
CA ALA A 60 31.76 10.56 -4.77
C ALA A 60 31.90 12.07 -4.45
N ASP A 61 33.09 12.50 -4.05
CA ASP A 61 33.46 13.91 -3.90
C ASP A 61 34.01 14.43 -5.23
N LEU A 62 33.11 14.92 -6.07
CA LEU A 62 33.44 15.36 -7.42
C LEU A 62 33.54 16.89 -7.49
N PRO A 63 34.63 17.47 -8.05
CA PRO A 63 34.71 18.91 -8.26
C PRO A 63 33.67 19.37 -9.28
N ALA A 64 33.01 20.50 -9.02
CA ALA A 64 32.10 21.12 -9.97
C ALA A 64 32.85 21.72 -11.17
N ILE A 65 32.27 21.59 -12.36
CA ILE A 65 32.88 22.02 -13.64
C ILE A 65 32.86 23.55 -13.78
N ASP A 66 31.94 24.23 -13.09
CA ASP A 66 31.76 25.69 -13.10
C ASP A 66 32.50 26.42 -11.97
N GLY A 67 33.22 25.67 -11.12
CA GLY A 67 33.91 26.22 -9.96
C GLY A 67 33.02 26.51 -8.74
N SER A 68 31.76 26.05 -8.73
CA SER A 68 30.94 26.00 -7.51
C SER A 68 31.54 25.03 -6.48
N GLN A 69 31.23 25.23 -5.20
CA GLN A 69 31.85 24.48 -4.10
C GLN A 69 31.33 23.04 -3.95
N ASN A 70 30.23 22.65 -4.64
CA ASN A 70 29.60 21.35 -4.46
C ASN A 70 29.26 20.71 -5.81
N GLY A 71 29.99 19.65 -6.20
CA GLY A 71 29.58 18.79 -7.31
C GLY A 71 28.40 17.87 -6.94
N PRO A 72 27.87 17.11 -7.90
CA PRO A 72 26.73 16.22 -7.69
C PRO A 72 27.09 15.08 -6.73
N LEU A 73 26.15 14.73 -5.85
CA LEU A 73 26.26 13.61 -4.92
C LEU A 73 25.96 12.32 -5.70
N VAL A 74 26.97 11.50 -5.96
CA VAL A 74 26.82 10.22 -6.67
C VAL A 74 27.14 9.08 -5.70
N PRO A 75 26.14 8.27 -5.28
CA PRO A 75 26.40 7.08 -4.49
C PRO A 75 27.30 6.10 -5.24
N VAL A 76 28.29 5.55 -4.52
CA VAL A 76 29.30 4.66 -5.12
C VAL A 76 29.11 3.24 -4.58
N PRO A 77 28.74 2.26 -5.43
CA PRO A 77 28.63 0.86 -5.02
C PRO A 77 30.01 0.24 -4.83
N ASP A 78 30.09 -0.94 -4.23
CA ASP A 78 31.29 -1.80 -4.20
C ASP A 78 32.51 -1.16 -3.53
N VAL A 79 32.31 -0.22 -2.62
CA VAL A 79 33.40 0.38 -1.83
C VAL A 79 33.57 -0.46 -0.57
N ARG A 80 34.79 -0.93 -0.31
CA ARG A 80 35.06 -1.61 0.95
C ARG A 80 35.21 -0.57 2.05
N VAL A 81 34.44 -0.72 3.11
CA VAL A 81 34.38 0.19 4.25
C VAL A 81 34.60 -0.58 5.54
N TRP A 82 35.41 -0.06 6.45
CA TRP A 82 35.66 -0.66 7.76
C TRP A 82 35.94 0.41 8.79
N VAL A 83 35.92 0.02 10.08
CA VAL A 83 36.41 0.90 11.14
C VAL A 83 37.74 0.43 11.67
N LYS A 84 38.58 1.38 12.09
CA LYS A 84 39.87 1.13 12.72
C LYS A 84 39.88 1.73 14.11
N ASN A 85 40.01 0.88 15.13
CA ASN A 85 40.09 1.32 16.51
C ASN A 85 41.38 2.13 16.72
N VAL A 86 41.25 3.37 17.19
CA VAL A 86 42.37 4.32 17.36
C VAL A 86 43.36 3.83 18.41
N SER A 87 42.86 3.19 19.49
CA SER A 87 43.68 2.79 20.62
C SER A 87 44.46 1.49 20.38
N SER A 88 43.84 0.50 19.73
CA SER A 88 44.44 -0.81 19.48
C SER A 88 45.03 -0.95 18.07
N GLY A 89 44.63 -0.10 17.14
CA GLY A 89 44.98 -0.19 15.72
C GLY A 89 44.28 -1.33 14.97
N VAL A 90 43.43 -2.11 15.65
CA VAL A 90 42.69 -3.25 15.07
C VAL A 90 41.61 -2.72 14.13
N GLN A 91 41.49 -3.36 12.96
CA GLN A 91 40.45 -3.09 11.97
C GLN A 91 39.31 -4.11 12.11
N SER A 92 38.08 -3.66 11.87
CA SER A 92 36.95 -4.57 11.65
C SER A 92 37.11 -5.31 10.32
N ASP A 93 36.35 -6.38 10.14
CA ASP A 93 36.16 -6.94 8.80
C ASP A 93 35.51 -5.88 7.89
N PRO A 94 36.00 -5.70 6.65
CA PRO A 94 35.38 -4.77 5.70
C PRO A 94 34.02 -5.26 5.23
N VAL A 95 33.12 -4.31 5.00
CA VAL A 95 31.84 -4.52 4.31
C VAL A 95 31.86 -3.75 2.99
N GLU A 96 31.10 -4.22 1.99
CA GLU A 96 30.95 -3.50 0.73
C GLU A 96 29.71 -2.60 0.77
N SER A 97 29.80 -1.45 0.11
CA SER A 97 28.63 -0.61 -0.13
C SER A 97 27.72 -1.23 -1.19
N ASP A 98 26.41 -1.17 -0.98
CA ASP A 98 25.39 -1.67 -1.91
C ASP A 98 25.21 -0.77 -3.15
N LEU A 99 24.26 -1.10 -4.03
CA LEU A 99 23.96 -0.30 -5.23
C LEU A 99 23.47 1.11 -4.94
N ALA A 100 23.05 1.44 -3.71
CA ALA A 100 22.73 2.79 -3.27
C ALA A 100 23.89 3.46 -2.51
N GLY A 101 25.08 2.85 -2.52
CA GLY A 101 26.27 3.30 -1.80
C GLY A 101 26.19 3.12 -0.27
N ARG A 102 25.17 2.41 0.24
CA ARG A 102 24.95 2.25 1.69
C ARG A 102 25.82 1.12 2.23
N TYR A 103 26.27 1.26 3.48
CA TYR A 103 27.02 0.22 4.18
C TYR A 103 26.57 0.09 5.63
N ILE A 104 26.63 -1.14 6.15
CA ILE A 104 26.35 -1.47 7.55
C ILE A 104 27.55 -2.26 8.09
N ILE A 105 28.37 -1.61 8.89
CA ILE A 105 29.46 -2.27 9.61
C ILE A 105 28.86 -2.92 10.87
N PRO A 106 29.04 -4.24 11.07
CA PRO A 106 28.53 -4.95 12.24
C PRO A 106 29.02 -4.37 13.57
N ARG A 107 28.40 -4.79 14.68
CA ARG A 107 28.68 -4.26 16.02
C ARG A 107 30.17 -4.32 16.37
N GLN A 108 30.71 -3.20 16.85
CA GLN A 108 32.09 -3.08 17.33
C GLN A 108 32.14 -2.88 18.86
N TYR A 109 33.32 -2.96 19.47
CA TYR A 109 33.49 -2.63 20.89
C TYR A 109 33.48 -1.11 21.13
N GLU A 110 33.13 -0.66 22.34
CA GLU A 110 33.19 0.77 22.68
C GLU A 110 34.63 1.28 22.53
N GLY A 111 34.81 2.42 21.87
CA GLY A 111 36.12 3.02 21.66
C GLY A 111 36.09 4.15 20.65
N ASP A 112 37.24 4.78 20.45
CA ASP A 112 37.41 5.77 19.40
C ASP A 112 37.88 5.06 18.12
N TYR A 113 37.25 5.37 16.98
CA TYR A 113 37.48 4.73 15.68
C TYR A 113 37.69 5.77 14.59
N LEU A 114 38.43 5.37 13.56
CA LEU A 114 38.44 6.02 12.26
C LEU A 114 37.60 5.18 11.30
N LEU A 115 36.80 5.82 10.46
CA LEU A 115 36.10 5.16 9.37
C LEU A 115 37.05 5.16 8.18
N CYS A 116 37.32 3.99 7.61
CA CYS A 116 38.28 3.79 6.54
C CYS A 116 37.60 3.16 5.34
N TRP A 117 38.13 3.43 4.15
CA TRP A 117 37.62 2.90 2.90
C TRP A 117 38.74 2.64 1.90
N ASP A 118 38.49 1.73 0.97
CA ASP A 118 39.27 1.59 -0.25
C ASP A 118 38.40 1.07 -1.41
N LYS A 119 38.81 1.43 -2.63
CA LYS A 119 38.27 0.92 -3.88
C LYS A 119 39.28 1.25 -4.99
N ASP A 120 39.46 0.35 -5.96
CA ASP A 120 40.38 0.59 -7.07
C ASP A 120 40.01 1.87 -7.83
N GLY A 121 40.98 2.77 -8.01
CA GLY A 121 40.79 4.08 -8.64
C GLY A 121 40.25 5.17 -7.71
N TRP A 122 40.14 4.91 -6.41
CA TRP A 122 39.71 5.87 -5.39
C TRP A 122 40.79 6.05 -4.33
N GLU A 123 40.89 7.23 -3.74
CA GLU A 123 41.87 7.49 -2.68
C GLU A 123 41.52 6.66 -1.43
N ALA A 124 42.33 5.64 -1.17
CA ALA A 124 42.22 4.85 0.06
C ALA A 124 42.59 5.73 1.27
N ALA A 125 41.66 5.93 2.18
CA ALA A 125 41.82 6.86 3.29
C ALA A 125 40.99 6.44 4.51
N CYS A 126 41.17 7.19 5.59
CA CYS A 126 40.28 7.18 6.73
C CYS A 126 39.83 8.60 7.06
N THR A 127 38.74 8.73 7.83
CA THR A 127 38.33 10.01 8.41
C THR A 127 39.50 10.66 9.16
N ARG A 128 39.57 11.99 9.10
CA ARG A 128 40.66 12.75 9.77
C ARG A 128 40.48 12.77 11.29
N GLU A 129 39.23 12.95 11.71
CA GLU A 129 38.87 12.97 13.12
C GLU A 129 38.28 11.61 13.52
N PRO A 130 38.66 11.09 14.70
CA PRO A 130 38.04 9.88 15.22
C PRO A 130 36.64 10.18 15.74
N PHE A 131 35.75 9.22 15.57
CA PHE A 131 34.44 9.21 16.22
C PHE A 131 34.43 8.17 17.32
N ARG A 132 33.59 8.39 18.33
CA ARG A 132 33.48 7.47 19.45
C ARG A 132 32.29 6.55 19.26
N LEU A 133 32.57 5.25 19.11
CA LEU A 133 31.56 4.21 19.24
C LEU A 133 31.24 3.99 20.71
N SER A 134 29.97 4.16 21.04
CA SER A 134 29.42 3.92 22.37
C SER A 134 28.28 2.90 22.28
N LYS A 135 27.29 2.98 23.18
CA LYS A 135 26.14 2.06 23.18
C LYS A 135 25.10 2.36 22.09
N THR A 136 25.36 3.31 21.19
CA THR A 136 24.49 3.77 20.11
C THR A 136 25.12 3.51 18.75
N THR A 137 24.31 3.13 17.75
CA THR A 137 24.76 2.98 16.36
C THR A 137 25.25 4.33 15.88
N TYR A 138 26.40 4.36 15.21
CA TYR A 138 26.97 5.60 14.73
C TYR A 138 26.64 5.82 13.25
N PHE A 139 26.08 6.99 12.95
CA PHE A 139 25.74 7.42 11.60
C PHE A 139 26.67 8.56 11.16
N PRO A 140 27.76 8.30 10.42
CA PRO A 140 28.62 9.36 9.87
C PRO A 140 27.91 10.21 8.79
N GLY A 141 26.71 9.82 8.35
CA GLY A 141 26.00 10.48 7.25
C GLY A 141 26.65 10.19 5.89
N LEU A 142 26.66 11.20 5.01
CA LEU A 142 27.27 11.11 3.69
C LEU A 142 28.81 11.13 3.80
N THR A 143 29.43 9.98 3.57
CA THR A 143 30.88 9.81 3.56
C THR A 143 31.41 10.09 2.15
N LYS A 144 32.09 11.23 2.01
CA LYS A 144 32.68 11.70 0.74
C LYS A 144 34.02 11.02 0.47
N ILE A 145 34.14 10.37 -0.69
CA ILE A 145 35.39 9.76 -1.15
C ILE A 145 35.86 10.40 -2.46
N ALA A 146 37.16 10.68 -2.56
CA ALA A 146 37.73 11.33 -3.74
C ALA A 146 38.31 10.27 -4.71
N PRO A 147 38.19 10.49 -6.03
CA PRO A 147 39.00 9.77 -7.01
C PRO A 147 40.48 9.94 -6.71
N GLU A 148 41.26 8.87 -6.82
CA GLU A 148 42.72 8.97 -6.68
C GLU A 148 43.29 9.88 -7.79
N ARG A 149 44.30 10.68 -7.43
CA ARG A 149 45.00 11.58 -8.35
C ARG A 149 46.48 11.21 -8.32
N ASP A 150 47.06 10.94 -9.49
CA ASP A 150 48.48 10.67 -9.63
C ASP A 150 49.29 11.88 -9.13
N ASP A 151 49.92 11.76 -7.95
CA ASP A 151 51.08 12.45 -7.35
C ASP A 151 51.45 13.92 -7.74
N GLY A 152 50.52 14.69 -8.28
CA GLY A 152 50.72 16.05 -8.79
C GLY A 152 50.77 16.17 -10.33
N SER A 153 50.54 15.09 -11.08
CA SER A 153 50.31 15.14 -12.53
C SER A 153 48.83 15.33 -12.85
N SER A 154 48.52 16.23 -13.77
CA SER A 154 47.16 16.50 -14.27
C SER A 154 46.76 15.53 -15.40
N ASP A 155 47.31 14.32 -15.42
CA ASP A 155 47.33 13.47 -16.62
C ASP A 155 46.21 12.41 -16.68
N THR A 156 45.42 12.29 -15.60
CA THR A 156 44.19 11.46 -15.54
C THR A 156 42.96 12.28 -15.14
N GLY A 157 41.84 12.10 -15.84
CA GLY A 157 40.55 12.74 -15.58
C GLY A 157 39.53 11.81 -14.92
N VAL A 158 38.36 12.36 -14.63
CA VAL A 158 37.21 11.63 -14.07
C VAL A 158 36.03 11.80 -15.00
N ILE A 159 35.33 10.72 -15.31
CA ILE A 159 34.09 10.74 -16.09
C ILE A 159 32.94 10.35 -15.17
N ARG A 160 31.86 11.12 -15.24
CA ARG A 160 30.57 10.75 -14.65
C ARG A 160 29.50 10.67 -15.73
N GLY A 161 28.57 9.76 -15.57
CA GLY A 161 27.44 9.62 -16.47
C GLY A 161 26.32 8.80 -15.83
N ARG A 162 25.26 8.62 -16.60
CA ARG A 162 24.11 7.81 -16.25
C ARG A 162 23.79 6.85 -17.38
N VAL A 163 23.43 5.61 -17.07
CA VAL A 163 22.86 4.63 -18.00
C VAL A 163 21.36 4.55 -17.75
N GLN A 164 20.58 4.71 -18.82
CA GLN A 164 19.12 4.63 -18.77
C GLN A 164 18.60 3.82 -19.96
N LEU A 165 17.45 3.19 -19.77
CA LEU A 165 16.62 2.65 -20.82
C LEU A 165 15.88 3.80 -21.55
N ALA A 166 15.22 3.50 -22.67
CA ALA A 166 14.52 4.50 -23.47
C ALA A 166 13.23 5.03 -22.80
N ASP A 167 12.79 4.39 -21.72
CA ASP A 167 11.73 4.86 -20.81
C ASP A 167 12.28 5.69 -19.62
N GLU A 168 13.56 6.10 -19.71
CA GLU A 168 14.29 6.89 -18.71
C GLU A 168 14.58 6.16 -17.37
N THR A 169 14.15 4.91 -17.22
CA THR A 169 14.43 4.10 -16.03
C THR A 169 15.87 3.59 -16.03
N SER A 170 16.40 3.25 -14.85
CA SER A 170 17.71 2.58 -14.74
C SER A 170 17.60 1.11 -15.17
N CYS A 171 18.72 0.43 -15.34
CA CYS A 171 18.78 -1.02 -15.61
C CYS A 171 18.58 -1.88 -14.32
N TRP A 172 18.16 -1.26 -13.21
CA TRP A 172 18.24 -1.91 -11.92
C TRP A 172 17.00 -2.76 -11.60
N TYR A 173 17.25 -3.96 -11.06
CA TYR A 173 16.27 -4.85 -10.46
C TYR A 173 16.96 -5.68 -9.37
N GLU A 174 16.38 -5.78 -8.18
CA GLU A 174 16.94 -6.58 -7.09
C GLU A 174 15.82 -7.31 -6.36
N SER A 175 16.00 -8.61 -6.12
CA SER A 175 15.09 -9.43 -5.33
C SER A 175 15.84 -10.59 -4.68
N GLU A 176 15.99 -10.54 -3.36
CA GLU A 176 16.47 -11.68 -2.56
C GLU A 176 15.52 -12.87 -2.68
N PHE A 177 14.21 -12.60 -2.81
CA PHE A 177 13.20 -13.64 -3.00
C PHE A 177 13.43 -14.40 -4.31
N PHE A 178 13.78 -13.75 -5.42
CA PHE A 178 14.16 -14.42 -6.66
C PHE A 178 15.67 -14.75 -6.76
N ALA A 179 16.46 -14.36 -5.75
CA ALA A 179 17.93 -14.43 -5.77
C ALA A 179 18.54 -13.80 -7.03
N ARG A 180 18.04 -12.62 -7.41
CA ARG A 180 18.38 -11.92 -8.65
C ARG A 180 18.76 -10.47 -8.35
N GLU A 181 19.89 -10.01 -8.88
CA GLU A 181 20.33 -8.62 -8.87
C GLU A 181 20.83 -8.27 -10.27
N GLU A 182 20.29 -7.21 -10.85
CA GLU A 182 20.64 -6.68 -12.16
C GLU A 182 20.89 -5.18 -12.07
N THR A 183 21.94 -4.73 -12.75
CA THR A 183 22.25 -3.31 -12.96
C THR A 183 23.12 -3.17 -14.20
N ALA A 184 23.21 -1.96 -14.74
CA ALA A 184 24.03 -1.70 -15.90
C ALA A 184 25.53 -1.88 -15.55
N ARG A 185 26.26 -2.55 -16.44
CA ARG A 185 27.73 -2.53 -16.42
C ARG A 185 28.25 -1.41 -17.32
N VAL A 186 29.33 -0.78 -16.90
CA VAL A 186 29.97 0.31 -17.62
C VAL A 186 31.47 0.02 -17.75
N GLU A 187 31.92 -0.08 -18.99
CA GLU A 187 33.29 -0.39 -19.33
C GLU A 187 33.96 0.78 -20.05
N LEU A 188 35.17 1.13 -19.62
CA LEU A 188 36.03 2.08 -20.32
C LEU A 188 36.93 1.30 -21.28
N LEU A 189 36.80 1.55 -22.59
CA LEU A 189 37.57 0.89 -23.63
C LEU A 189 38.63 1.83 -24.21
N ASN A 190 39.86 1.33 -24.34
CA ASN A 190 40.92 2.06 -25.05
C ASN A 190 40.72 2.03 -26.58
N ILE A 191 41.61 2.71 -27.32
CA ILE A 191 41.57 2.75 -28.81
C ILE A 191 41.68 1.39 -29.50
N PHE A 192 42.15 0.36 -28.81
CA PHE A 192 42.25 -1.00 -29.33
C PHE A 192 41.01 -1.84 -28.99
N GLY A 193 40.01 -1.25 -28.35
CA GLY A 193 38.78 -1.92 -27.89
C GLY A 193 38.98 -2.81 -26.66
N GLN A 194 40.10 -2.66 -25.94
CA GLN A 194 40.36 -3.41 -24.71
C GLN A 194 39.73 -2.70 -23.51
N VAL A 195 39.13 -3.48 -22.60
CA VAL A 195 38.57 -3.01 -21.34
C VAL A 195 39.70 -2.58 -20.41
N VAL A 196 39.62 -1.34 -19.94
CA VAL A 196 40.57 -0.71 -19.00
C VAL A 196 39.95 -0.59 -17.61
N GLN A 197 38.64 -0.38 -17.54
CA GLN A 197 37.84 -0.43 -16.31
C GLN A 197 36.51 -1.10 -16.62
N ASP A 198 35.97 -1.81 -15.64
CA ASP A 198 34.65 -2.47 -15.64
C ASP A 198 34.03 -2.22 -14.27
N ILE A 199 32.95 -1.44 -14.24
CA ILE A 199 32.25 -1.06 -13.01
C ILE A 199 30.75 -1.27 -13.17
N ARG A 200 30.06 -1.38 -12.04
CA ARG A 200 28.60 -1.34 -11.98
C ARG A 200 28.12 0.11 -11.89
N ALA A 201 27.03 0.40 -12.59
CA ALA A 201 26.23 1.57 -12.28
C ALA A 201 25.45 1.32 -10.97
N ASN A 202 25.16 2.39 -10.25
CA ASN A 202 24.34 2.35 -9.05
C ASN A 202 22.86 2.09 -9.41
N ASP A 203 21.99 1.98 -8.42
CA ASP A 203 20.54 1.74 -8.58
C ASP A 203 19.80 2.82 -9.40
N HIS A 204 20.36 4.03 -9.49
CA HIS A 204 19.88 5.14 -10.34
C HIS A 204 20.47 5.12 -11.76
N GLY A 205 21.34 4.15 -12.06
CA GLY A 205 22.09 4.07 -13.31
C GLY A 205 23.31 5.02 -13.37
N ASP A 206 23.61 5.76 -12.30
CA ASP A 206 24.75 6.66 -12.24
C ASP A 206 26.07 5.88 -12.06
N PHE A 207 27.13 6.38 -12.68
CA PHE A 207 28.47 5.79 -12.59
C PHE A 207 29.57 6.85 -12.58
N VAL A 208 30.71 6.47 -12.00
CA VAL A 208 31.94 7.28 -11.97
C VAL A 208 33.12 6.42 -12.41
N LEU A 209 33.73 6.76 -13.54
CA LEU A 209 35.00 6.20 -14.01
C LEU A 209 36.13 7.14 -13.58
N THR A 210 37.10 6.62 -12.84
CA THR A 210 38.24 7.39 -12.32
C THR A 210 39.49 7.13 -13.17
N HIS A 211 40.63 7.77 -12.88
CA HIS A 211 41.91 7.50 -13.56
C HIS A 211 41.87 7.43 -15.10
N VAL A 212 41.03 8.24 -15.74
CA VAL A 212 40.83 8.19 -17.20
C VAL A 212 42.02 8.89 -17.87
N PRO A 213 42.93 8.20 -18.57
CA PRO A 213 44.10 8.83 -19.16
C PRO A 213 43.73 9.85 -20.24
N TYR A 214 44.63 10.76 -20.56
CA TYR A 214 44.45 11.68 -21.69
C TYR A 214 44.63 10.94 -23.05
N SER A 215 43.57 10.26 -23.52
CA SER A 215 43.56 9.53 -24.80
C SER A 215 42.15 9.46 -25.41
N TYR A 216 42.01 8.74 -26.52
CA TYR A 216 40.69 8.39 -27.08
C TYR A 216 40.16 7.15 -26.38
N PHE A 217 38.97 7.26 -25.81
CA PHE A 217 38.28 6.16 -25.15
C PHE A 217 36.87 5.99 -25.70
N GLN A 218 36.29 4.83 -25.45
CA GLN A 218 34.85 4.61 -25.58
C GLN A 218 34.31 4.17 -24.23
N VAL A 219 33.18 4.73 -23.83
CA VAL A 219 32.37 4.16 -22.75
C VAL A 219 31.42 3.17 -23.40
N ARG A 220 31.45 1.91 -22.94
CA ARG A 220 30.50 0.88 -23.31
C ARG A 220 29.60 0.61 -22.11
N SER A 221 28.32 0.86 -22.26
CA SER A 221 27.30 0.52 -21.26
C SER A 221 26.55 -0.71 -21.74
N THR A 222 26.36 -1.68 -20.85
CA THR A 222 25.65 -2.94 -21.14
C THR A 222 24.62 -3.25 -20.08
N CYS A 223 23.45 -3.69 -20.52
CA CYS A 223 22.33 -4.07 -19.67
C CYS A 223 21.60 -5.23 -20.36
N GLY A 224 21.65 -6.43 -19.79
CA GLY A 224 21.26 -7.64 -20.53
C GLY A 224 22.01 -7.75 -21.86
N GLU A 225 21.28 -7.97 -22.96
CA GLU A 225 21.79 -7.99 -24.34
C GLU A 225 21.99 -6.60 -24.96
N GLU A 226 21.47 -5.53 -24.32
CA GLU A 226 21.57 -4.16 -24.85
C GLU A 226 22.94 -3.55 -24.61
N VAL A 227 23.46 -2.87 -25.63
CA VAL A 227 24.80 -2.29 -25.62
C VAL A 227 24.81 -0.90 -26.25
N ARG A 228 25.23 0.11 -25.49
CA ARG A 228 25.52 1.46 -25.99
C ARG A 228 27.01 1.73 -25.96
N ARG A 229 27.50 2.43 -26.99
CA ARG A 229 28.88 2.95 -27.04
C ARG A 229 28.86 4.45 -27.25
N ALA A 230 29.53 5.21 -26.39
CA ALA A 230 29.82 6.62 -26.59
C ALA A 230 31.32 6.83 -26.78
N GLY A 231 31.69 7.45 -27.90
CA GLY A 231 33.07 7.85 -28.16
C GLY A 231 33.41 9.12 -27.40
N LEU A 232 34.58 9.15 -26.76
CA LEU A 232 35.10 10.32 -26.08
C LEU A 232 36.30 10.86 -26.85
N SER A 233 36.17 12.12 -27.29
CA SER A 233 37.26 12.84 -27.94
C SER A 233 38.30 13.28 -26.92
N TYR A 234 39.55 13.42 -27.36
CA TYR A 234 40.69 13.87 -26.54
C TYR A 234 40.45 15.20 -25.81
N SER A 235 39.71 16.15 -26.38
CA SER A 235 39.36 17.44 -25.72
C SER A 235 38.11 17.36 -24.84
N GLY A 236 37.47 16.19 -24.76
CA GLY A 236 36.19 15.99 -24.11
C GLY A 236 36.27 15.66 -22.63
N VAL A 237 37.46 15.32 -22.09
CA VAL A 237 37.67 15.04 -20.66
C VAL A 237 38.40 16.22 -20.03
N ASP A 238 37.70 16.91 -19.12
CA ASP A 238 38.27 17.90 -18.23
C ASP A 238 39.13 17.19 -17.17
N MET A 239 40.40 17.59 -17.08
CA MET A 239 41.37 17.04 -16.13
C MET A 239 41.30 17.74 -14.76
N SER A 240 40.52 18.83 -14.66
CA SER A 240 40.33 19.61 -13.45
C SER A 240 39.11 19.18 -12.63
N GLY A 241 38.08 18.63 -13.27
CA GLY A 241 36.82 18.21 -12.65
C GLY A 241 36.22 16.91 -13.20
N ALA A 242 35.05 16.53 -12.70
CA ALA A 242 34.34 15.35 -13.19
C ALA A 242 33.58 15.68 -14.48
N THR A 243 34.12 15.19 -15.59
CA THR A 243 33.56 15.39 -16.93
C THR A 243 32.20 14.69 -17.03
N PRO A 244 31.09 15.43 -17.21
CA PRO A 244 29.81 14.82 -17.44
C PRO A 244 29.74 14.37 -18.90
N ILE A 245 29.28 13.15 -19.12
CA ILE A 245 28.90 12.71 -20.46
C ILE A 245 27.38 12.72 -20.57
N ALA A 246 26.87 12.80 -21.80
CA ALA A 246 25.44 12.61 -22.04
C ALA A 246 24.99 11.25 -21.51
N ALA A 247 23.75 11.17 -21.03
CA ALA A 247 23.14 9.92 -20.62
C ALA A 247 23.32 8.85 -21.71
N GLN A 248 23.73 7.67 -21.29
CA GLN A 248 23.90 6.50 -22.15
C GLN A 248 22.54 5.82 -22.27
N GLU A 249 21.70 6.37 -23.16
CA GLU A 249 20.39 5.81 -23.46
C GLU A 249 20.54 4.51 -24.26
N LEU A 250 20.05 3.42 -23.68
CA LEU A 250 19.86 2.14 -24.32
C LEU A 250 18.47 2.15 -24.99
N PRO A 251 18.33 1.65 -26.23
CA PRO A 251 17.11 1.84 -27.02
C PRO A 251 15.90 1.03 -26.54
N ASN A 252 16.10 0.09 -25.60
CA ASN A 252 15.08 -0.80 -25.07
C ASN A 252 14.24 -0.13 -23.97
N ARG A 253 12.98 -0.52 -23.84
CA ARG A 253 12.04 -0.11 -22.77
C ARG A 253 11.64 -1.34 -21.97
N ARG A 254 11.29 -1.15 -20.70
CA ARG A 254 10.93 -2.28 -19.83
C ARG A 254 9.65 -2.97 -20.30
N PRO A 255 9.55 -4.30 -20.15
CA PRO A 255 8.29 -4.99 -20.31
C PRO A 255 7.34 -4.64 -19.16
N SER A 256 6.06 -4.87 -19.36
CA SER A 256 5.04 -4.73 -18.32
C SER A 256 4.26 -6.04 -18.18
N VAL A 257 4.04 -6.47 -16.93
CA VAL A 257 3.02 -7.47 -16.59
C VAL A 257 1.81 -6.68 -16.11
N HIS A 258 0.81 -6.51 -16.96
CA HIS A 258 -0.35 -5.66 -16.68
C HIS A 258 -1.24 -6.27 -15.61
N THR A 259 -1.44 -7.59 -15.71
CA THR A 259 -2.14 -8.37 -14.70
C THR A 259 -1.72 -9.83 -14.83
N ALA A 260 -2.10 -10.62 -13.84
CA ALA A 260 -2.10 -12.05 -13.98
C ALA A 260 -3.44 -12.56 -13.43
N VAL A 261 -3.99 -13.61 -14.05
CA VAL A 261 -5.31 -14.14 -13.71
C VAL A 261 -5.22 -15.64 -13.49
N ALA A 262 -5.91 -16.13 -12.46
CA ALA A 262 -6.10 -17.56 -12.24
C ALA A 262 -7.37 -18.07 -12.91
N TYR A 263 -7.30 -19.25 -13.49
CA TYR A 263 -8.39 -19.92 -14.18
C TYR A 263 -8.64 -21.29 -13.57
N ALA A 264 -9.90 -21.57 -13.23
CA ALA A 264 -10.38 -22.89 -12.85
C ALA A 264 -11.38 -23.36 -13.91
N ASP A 265 -11.13 -24.53 -14.51
CA ASP A 265 -11.94 -25.08 -15.61
C ASP A 265 -12.17 -24.11 -16.79
N GLY A 266 -11.23 -23.18 -17.02
CA GLY A 266 -11.28 -22.18 -18.09
C GLY A 266 -11.99 -20.87 -17.74
N GLU A 267 -12.58 -20.77 -16.55
CA GLU A 267 -13.22 -19.55 -16.03
C GLU A 267 -12.26 -18.81 -15.10
N GLY A 268 -12.22 -17.47 -15.19
CA GLY A 268 -11.41 -16.66 -14.28
C GLY A 268 -11.93 -16.78 -12.85
N VAL A 269 -11.03 -16.97 -11.88
CA VAL A 269 -11.38 -17.12 -10.47
C VAL A 269 -10.60 -16.18 -9.57
N ARG A 270 -11.30 -15.67 -8.54
CA ARG A 270 -10.72 -14.90 -7.44
C ARG A 270 -10.56 -15.72 -6.16
N HIS A 271 -11.29 -16.83 -6.10
CA HIS A 271 -11.38 -17.70 -4.93
C HIS A 271 -11.45 -19.15 -5.40
N VAL A 272 -10.90 -20.06 -4.59
CA VAL A 272 -10.84 -21.49 -4.90
C VAL A 272 -10.95 -22.35 -3.65
N ARG A 273 -11.16 -23.65 -3.83
CA ARG A 273 -11.19 -24.62 -2.75
C ARG A 273 -9.78 -25.00 -2.29
N ALA A 274 -9.69 -25.48 -1.06
CA ALA A 274 -8.48 -26.09 -0.55
C ALA A 274 -7.98 -27.21 -1.49
N GLY A 275 -6.68 -27.20 -1.78
CA GLY A 275 -6.03 -28.21 -2.62
C GLY A 275 -6.33 -28.15 -4.12
N GLU A 276 -7.13 -27.17 -4.57
CA GLU A 276 -7.49 -26.98 -5.98
C GLU A 276 -6.26 -26.62 -6.83
N ILE A 277 -6.28 -27.01 -8.12
CA ILE A 277 -5.24 -26.62 -9.08
C ILE A 277 -5.86 -25.64 -10.05
N VAL A 278 -5.26 -24.46 -10.15
CA VAL A 278 -5.63 -23.44 -11.15
C VAL A 278 -4.51 -23.27 -12.17
N GLU A 279 -4.85 -22.80 -13.36
CA GLU A 279 -3.88 -22.27 -14.31
C GLU A 279 -3.77 -20.76 -14.09
N VAL A 280 -2.57 -20.26 -13.88
CA VAL A 280 -2.31 -18.83 -13.73
C VAL A 280 -1.63 -18.32 -14.98
N VAL A 281 -2.20 -17.29 -15.61
CA VAL A 281 -1.70 -16.69 -16.85
C VAL A 281 -1.27 -15.26 -16.58
N ALA A 282 -0.02 -14.92 -16.91
CA ALA A 282 0.47 -13.54 -16.93
C ALA A 282 0.13 -12.86 -18.26
N GLU A 283 -0.59 -11.75 -18.17
CA GLU A 283 -0.84 -10.87 -19.32
C GLU A 283 0.24 -9.81 -19.35
N ALA A 284 1.27 -10.04 -20.17
CA ALA A 284 2.45 -9.19 -20.28
C ALA A 284 2.69 -8.72 -21.71
N SER A 285 3.31 -7.55 -21.86
CA SER A 285 3.74 -7.02 -23.15
C SER A 285 5.06 -6.31 -23.06
N ASP A 286 5.82 -6.38 -24.15
CA ASP A 286 7.01 -5.57 -24.35
C ASP A 286 6.73 -4.39 -25.30
N PRO A 287 7.04 -3.14 -24.94
CA PRO A 287 6.80 -1.97 -25.81
C PRO A 287 7.60 -1.98 -27.13
N ASP A 288 8.70 -2.73 -27.19
CA ASP A 288 9.58 -2.87 -28.35
C ASP A 288 9.31 -4.16 -29.15
N GLY A 289 8.46 -5.05 -28.60
CA GLY A 289 8.06 -6.31 -29.20
C GLY A 289 9.07 -7.43 -29.01
N ASP A 290 9.95 -7.31 -28.01
CA ASP A 290 10.92 -8.34 -27.64
C ASP A 290 10.25 -9.55 -26.96
N ASP A 291 10.86 -10.74 -27.10
CA ASP A 291 10.35 -11.98 -26.51
C ASP A 291 10.52 -11.97 -24.98
N LEU A 292 9.46 -12.31 -24.24
CA LEU A 292 9.48 -12.33 -22.79
C LEU A 292 9.85 -13.69 -22.20
N ARG A 293 10.70 -13.68 -21.18
CA ARG A 293 10.96 -14.79 -20.27
C ARG A 293 10.27 -14.57 -18.94
N PHE A 294 9.70 -15.64 -18.42
CA PHE A 294 8.96 -15.63 -17.16
C PHE A 294 9.70 -16.45 -16.10
N GLU A 295 9.66 -15.98 -14.87
CA GLU A 295 10.08 -16.72 -13.68
C GLU A 295 8.98 -16.62 -12.63
N TRP A 296 8.46 -17.76 -12.18
CA TRP A 296 7.41 -17.82 -11.16
C TRP A 296 7.92 -18.39 -9.85
N LYS A 297 7.49 -17.79 -8.73
CA LYS A 297 7.83 -18.27 -7.39
C LYS A 297 6.66 -18.08 -6.42
N VAL A 298 6.33 -19.15 -5.70
CA VAL A 298 5.30 -19.16 -4.65
C VAL A 298 5.88 -18.65 -3.34
N GLN A 299 5.09 -17.88 -2.60
CA GLN A 299 5.41 -17.59 -1.20
C GLN A 299 5.40 -18.89 -0.39
N GLU A 300 6.22 -18.97 0.66
CA GLU A 300 6.21 -20.09 1.59
C GLU A 300 4.80 -20.30 2.16
N GLY A 301 4.33 -21.56 2.18
CA GLY A 301 2.98 -21.90 2.63
C GLY A 301 1.86 -21.63 1.62
N SER A 302 2.15 -21.02 0.46
CA SER A 302 1.15 -20.70 -0.59
C SER A 302 1.03 -21.78 -1.67
N GLY A 303 1.42 -23.02 -1.39
CA GLY A 303 1.22 -24.16 -2.29
C GLY A 303 2.42 -24.47 -3.20
N GLU A 304 2.17 -25.10 -4.35
CA GLU A 304 3.20 -25.65 -5.23
C GLU A 304 2.95 -25.34 -6.71
N LEU A 305 4.02 -25.11 -7.48
CA LEU A 305 3.96 -24.88 -8.93
C LEU A 305 4.27 -26.14 -9.73
N SER A 306 3.55 -26.33 -10.83
CA SER A 306 3.82 -27.39 -11.81
C SER A 306 4.99 -27.07 -12.76
N SER A 307 5.24 -25.79 -12.99
CA SER A 307 6.35 -25.23 -13.78
C SER A 307 6.63 -23.80 -13.32
N SER A 308 7.80 -23.25 -13.67
CA SER A 308 8.20 -21.91 -13.23
C SER A 308 8.65 -20.96 -14.34
N SER A 309 8.53 -21.34 -15.62
CA SER A 309 9.21 -20.63 -16.71
C SER A 309 8.37 -20.38 -17.97
N SER A 310 7.04 -20.32 -17.86
CA SER A 310 6.13 -20.01 -18.97
C SER A 310 5.26 -18.81 -18.58
N ASP A 311 4.63 -18.17 -19.57
CA ASP A 311 3.55 -17.19 -19.39
C ASP A 311 2.32 -17.76 -18.64
N ALA A 312 2.10 -19.08 -18.70
CA ALA A 312 1.07 -19.79 -17.95
C ALA A 312 1.64 -20.92 -17.07
N VAL A 313 1.23 -21.01 -15.81
CA VAL A 313 1.68 -22.04 -14.87
C VAL A 313 0.53 -22.66 -14.09
N GLY A 314 0.57 -23.98 -13.88
CA GLY A 314 -0.37 -24.62 -12.95
C GLY A 314 0.06 -24.40 -11.50
N TRP A 315 -0.84 -23.88 -10.67
CA TRP A 315 -0.64 -23.61 -9.25
C TRP A 315 -1.59 -24.47 -8.41
N ARG A 316 -1.01 -25.38 -7.60
CA ARG A 316 -1.76 -26.14 -6.60
C ARG A 316 -1.83 -25.33 -5.31
N LEU A 317 -3.04 -24.95 -4.92
CA LEU A 317 -3.28 -24.22 -3.68
C LEU A 317 -3.15 -25.14 -2.46
N PRO A 318 -2.77 -24.59 -1.29
CA PRO A 318 -2.64 -25.37 -0.07
C PRO A 318 -4.01 -25.74 0.52
N GLU A 319 -3.99 -26.56 1.57
CA GLU A 319 -5.19 -26.93 2.33
C GLU A 319 -5.60 -25.84 3.35
N ALA A 320 -4.70 -24.91 3.65
CA ALA A 320 -4.95 -23.86 4.62
C ALA A 320 -5.85 -22.76 4.03
N PRO A 321 -6.94 -22.36 4.72
CA PRO A 321 -7.75 -21.21 4.31
C PRO A 321 -6.92 -19.93 4.39
N GLY A 322 -7.30 -18.91 3.62
CA GLY A 322 -6.65 -17.60 3.64
C GLY A 322 -6.22 -17.11 2.26
N LEU A 323 -5.54 -15.96 2.26
CA LEU A 323 -4.94 -15.39 1.07
C LEU A 323 -3.56 -16.02 0.80
N HIS A 324 -3.35 -16.47 -0.44
CA HIS A 324 -2.10 -17.10 -0.88
C HIS A 324 -1.51 -16.31 -2.03
N SER A 325 -0.19 -16.18 -2.05
CA SER A 325 0.51 -15.29 -2.97
C SER A 325 1.42 -16.04 -3.94
N LEU A 326 1.39 -15.61 -5.21
CA LEU A 326 2.24 -16.09 -6.28
C LEU A 326 2.87 -14.88 -6.98
N TYR A 327 4.16 -14.96 -7.28
CA TYR A 327 4.92 -13.90 -7.93
C TYR A 327 5.38 -14.35 -9.31
N VAL A 328 5.35 -13.41 -10.27
CA VAL A 328 5.93 -13.56 -11.60
C VAL A 328 6.90 -12.44 -11.88
N VAL A 329 8.03 -12.77 -12.49
CA VAL A 329 8.97 -11.82 -13.07
C VAL A 329 8.97 -12.04 -14.58
N ALA A 330 8.65 -10.99 -15.35
CA ALA A 330 8.85 -10.94 -16.79
C ALA A 330 10.13 -10.18 -17.10
N SER A 331 10.95 -10.72 -18.01
CA SER A 331 12.18 -10.09 -18.48
C SER A 331 12.33 -10.24 -19.98
N ASP A 332 12.87 -9.22 -20.62
CA ASP A 332 13.17 -9.18 -22.06
C ASP A 332 14.61 -9.61 -22.40
N ASP A 333 15.39 -10.03 -21.38
CA ASP A 333 16.86 -10.24 -21.44
C ASP A 333 17.69 -9.03 -21.94
N ARG A 334 17.06 -7.87 -22.13
CA ARG A 334 17.58 -6.62 -22.69
C ARG A 334 17.60 -5.49 -21.68
N GLY A 335 17.55 -5.86 -20.41
CA GLY A 335 17.62 -4.95 -19.29
C GLY A 335 16.30 -4.56 -18.67
N GLY A 336 15.20 -4.92 -19.31
CA GLY A 336 13.88 -4.73 -18.79
C GLY A 336 13.46 -5.91 -17.93
N VAL A 337 13.01 -5.58 -16.72
CA VAL A 337 12.44 -6.52 -15.76
C VAL A 337 11.22 -5.89 -15.10
N HIS A 338 10.14 -6.67 -14.99
CA HIS A 338 8.94 -6.30 -14.26
C HIS A 338 8.45 -7.47 -13.40
N GLN A 339 8.21 -7.19 -12.12
CA GLN A 339 7.68 -8.16 -11.16
C GLN A 339 6.20 -7.85 -10.89
N HIS A 340 5.37 -8.89 -10.83
CA HIS A 340 3.96 -8.79 -10.46
C HIS A 340 3.57 -9.82 -9.41
N LYS A 341 2.58 -9.48 -8.60
CA LYS A 341 2.01 -10.35 -7.56
C LYS A 341 0.54 -10.68 -7.88
N ILE A 342 0.21 -11.96 -7.75
CA ILE A 342 -1.14 -12.48 -7.67
C ILE A 342 -1.45 -12.88 -6.24
N THR A 343 -2.70 -12.70 -5.85
CA THR A 343 -3.26 -13.25 -4.61
C THR A 343 -4.53 -14.03 -4.94
N LEU A 344 -4.67 -15.23 -4.38
CA LEU A 344 -5.92 -16.01 -4.43
C LEU A 344 -6.41 -16.34 -3.03
N GLU A 345 -7.73 -16.31 -2.87
CA GLU A 345 -8.39 -16.64 -1.61
C GLU A 345 -8.80 -18.12 -1.59
N VAL A 346 -8.40 -18.85 -0.54
CA VAL A 346 -8.70 -20.28 -0.36
C VAL A 346 -9.74 -20.47 0.74
N GLU A 347 -10.76 -21.29 0.47
CA GLU A 347 -11.84 -21.66 1.42
C GLU A 347 -12.64 -20.48 1.98
N SER A 348 -12.77 -19.41 1.20
CA SER A 348 -13.58 -18.27 1.60
C SER A 348 -15.06 -18.52 1.34
N ARG A 349 -15.87 -18.44 2.39
CA ARG A 349 -17.31 -18.75 2.36
C ARG A 349 -18.20 -17.53 2.43
N GLU A 350 -17.71 -16.47 3.08
CA GLU A 350 -18.42 -15.22 3.23
C GLU A 350 -17.66 -14.08 2.56
N VAL A 351 -18.41 -13.05 2.19
CA VAL A 351 -17.90 -11.77 1.70
C VAL A 351 -18.44 -10.63 2.54
N LEU A 352 -17.69 -9.53 2.59
CA LEU A 352 -18.08 -8.30 3.27
C LEU A 352 -18.52 -7.24 2.27
N PHE A 353 -19.72 -6.72 2.49
CA PHE A 353 -20.13 -5.43 1.94
C PHE A 353 -20.03 -4.39 3.05
N SER A 354 -19.25 -3.33 2.85
CA SER A 354 -19.15 -2.24 3.81
C SER A 354 -19.01 -0.90 3.10
N GLY A 355 -19.30 0.18 3.82
CA GLY A 355 -19.22 1.49 3.22
C GLY A 355 -19.94 2.57 4.03
N LYS A 356 -20.07 3.75 3.40
CA LYS A 356 -20.83 4.88 3.92
C LYS A 356 -21.96 5.28 2.98
N VAL A 357 -23.15 5.47 3.53
CA VAL A 357 -24.32 6.01 2.85
C VAL A 357 -24.41 7.52 3.10
N LEU A 358 -24.49 8.28 2.01
CA LEU A 358 -24.43 9.73 2.01
C LEU A 358 -25.59 10.31 1.20
N GLY A 359 -25.99 11.53 1.49
CA GLY A 359 -26.91 12.32 0.69
C GLY A 359 -26.18 13.18 -0.33
N SER A 360 -26.83 13.46 -1.47
CA SER A 360 -26.32 14.44 -2.46
C SER A 360 -26.17 15.87 -1.91
N ASP A 361 -26.72 16.15 -0.73
CA ASP A 361 -26.53 17.38 0.04
C ASP A 361 -25.34 17.34 1.02
N GLY A 362 -24.58 16.24 1.01
CA GLY A 362 -23.42 16.01 1.88
C GLY A 362 -23.77 15.44 3.26
N ALA A 363 -25.04 15.09 3.51
CA ALA A 363 -25.44 14.48 4.78
C ALA A 363 -24.92 13.04 4.92
N GLU A 364 -24.46 12.65 6.11
CA GLU A 364 -24.18 11.26 6.44
C GLU A 364 -25.47 10.57 6.93
N LEU A 365 -25.95 9.54 6.22
CA LEU A 365 -27.32 9.02 6.36
C LEU A 365 -27.41 7.89 7.38
N ALA A 366 -27.40 8.26 8.67
CA ALA A 366 -27.71 7.30 9.74
C ALA A 366 -29.14 6.75 9.61
N GLY A 367 -29.30 5.44 9.79
CA GLY A 367 -30.56 4.72 9.63
C GLY A 367 -30.93 4.35 8.19
N ALA A 368 -30.05 4.61 7.21
CA ALA A 368 -30.22 4.07 5.87
C ALA A 368 -30.19 2.53 5.91
N VAL A 369 -31.10 1.87 5.20
CA VAL A 369 -31.18 0.41 5.13
C VAL A 369 -30.43 -0.05 3.88
N VAL A 370 -29.49 -0.96 4.07
CA VAL A 370 -28.70 -1.58 3.00
C VAL A 370 -29.06 -3.06 2.91
N THR A 371 -29.53 -3.48 1.76
CA THR A 371 -29.93 -4.86 1.45
C THR A 371 -29.01 -5.45 0.41
N VAL A 372 -28.41 -6.62 0.67
CA VAL A 372 -27.63 -7.38 -0.32
C VAL A 372 -28.14 -8.81 -0.35
N ASN A 373 -28.62 -9.28 -1.51
CA ASN A 373 -29.20 -10.62 -1.69
C ASN A 373 -30.25 -10.97 -0.59
N GLY A 374 -31.08 -9.99 -0.22
CA GLY A 374 -32.11 -10.13 0.81
C GLY A 374 -31.63 -10.08 2.26
N ARG A 375 -30.33 -9.93 2.52
CA ARG A 375 -29.81 -9.64 3.87
C ARG A 375 -29.72 -8.14 4.09
N THR A 376 -30.11 -7.67 5.26
CA THR A 376 -30.23 -6.23 5.58
C THR A 376 -29.26 -5.79 6.68
N ALA A 377 -28.69 -4.60 6.56
CA ALA A 377 -28.00 -3.85 7.61
C ALA A 377 -28.55 -2.41 7.69
N GLU A 378 -28.56 -1.81 8.88
CA GLU A 378 -28.84 -0.38 9.05
C GLU A 378 -27.54 0.39 9.23
N ALA A 379 -27.41 1.52 8.53
CA ALA A 379 -26.27 2.41 8.65
C ALA A 379 -26.24 3.09 10.03
N GLY A 380 -25.10 3.05 10.70
CA GLY A 380 -24.87 3.67 12.00
C GLY A 380 -24.71 5.19 11.94
N GLN A 381 -24.23 5.78 13.05
CA GLN A 381 -23.85 7.19 13.06
C GLN A 381 -22.75 7.45 12.02
N GLY A 382 -22.85 8.56 11.30
CA GLY A 382 -21.94 8.86 10.18
C GLY A 382 -22.21 8.04 8.90
N GLY A 383 -23.35 7.35 8.82
CA GLY A 383 -23.83 6.67 7.62
C GLY A 383 -23.11 5.36 7.29
N ALA A 384 -22.27 4.85 8.19
CA ALA A 384 -21.47 3.67 7.90
C ALA A 384 -22.24 2.35 8.12
N PHE A 385 -22.00 1.35 7.27
CA PHE A 385 -22.59 0.01 7.39
C PHE A 385 -21.56 -1.08 7.08
N ALA A 386 -21.83 -2.28 7.57
CA ALA A 386 -21.10 -3.50 7.25
C ALA A 386 -22.08 -4.68 7.26
N LEU A 387 -21.98 -5.57 6.27
CA LEU A 387 -22.87 -6.70 6.06
C LEU A 387 -22.10 -7.90 5.48
N SER A 388 -22.07 -9.01 6.24
CA SER A 388 -21.51 -10.29 5.79
C SER A 388 -22.58 -11.21 5.23
N LEU A 389 -22.28 -11.86 4.11
CA LEU A 389 -23.16 -12.83 3.45
C LEU A 389 -22.36 -13.93 2.74
N GLU A 390 -23.03 -15.04 2.41
CA GLU A 390 -22.44 -16.12 1.62
C GLU A 390 -22.00 -15.62 0.25
N ARG A 391 -20.84 -16.11 -0.22
CA ARG A 391 -20.32 -15.76 -1.53
C ARG A 391 -21.23 -16.27 -2.64
N SER A 392 -21.40 -15.43 -3.66
CA SER A 392 -22.18 -15.66 -4.87
C SER A 392 -21.43 -15.10 -6.07
N ASP A 393 -21.73 -15.60 -7.27
CA ASP A 393 -21.19 -15.08 -8.54
C ASP A 393 -21.75 -13.68 -8.87
N SER A 394 -22.87 -13.31 -8.23
CA SER A 394 -23.49 -12.00 -8.36
C SER A 394 -24.26 -11.61 -7.09
N TYR A 395 -24.34 -10.30 -6.86
CA TYR A 395 -25.02 -9.68 -5.74
C TYR A 395 -25.93 -8.56 -6.25
N THR A 396 -27.15 -8.51 -5.73
CA THR A 396 -28.04 -7.37 -5.87
C THR A 396 -27.98 -6.54 -4.59
N LEU A 397 -27.44 -5.34 -4.71
CA LEU A 397 -27.41 -4.31 -3.67
C LEU A 397 -28.60 -3.37 -3.84
N HIS A 398 -29.28 -3.03 -2.74
CA HIS A 398 -30.31 -2.01 -2.66
C HIS A 398 -30.10 -1.17 -1.39
N ILE A 399 -30.23 0.15 -1.51
CA ILE A 399 -30.05 1.10 -0.42
C ILE A 399 -31.21 2.08 -0.41
N GLU A 400 -31.87 2.21 0.74
CA GLU A 400 -32.97 3.13 0.95
C GLU A 400 -32.75 4.00 2.20
N ALA A 401 -33.19 5.26 2.13
CA ALA A 401 -33.17 6.19 3.26
C ALA A 401 -34.34 7.18 3.13
N GLU A 402 -35.02 7.49 4.25
CA GLU A 402 -36.14 8.43 4.22
C GLU A 402 -35.72 9.79 3.66
N GLY A 403 -36.46 10.27 2.66
CA GLY A 403 -36.21 11.57 2.04
C GLY A 403 -35.14 11.56 0.95
N TYR A 404 -34.69 10.39 0.52
CA TYR A 404 -33.75 10.20 -0.59
C TYR A 404 -34.31 9.18 -1.57
N ALA A 405 -33.96 9.32 -2.84
CA ALA A 405 -34.23 8.32 -3.87
C ALA A 405 -33.42 7.05 -3.56
N GLU A 406 -34.05 5.90 -3.76
CA GLU A 406 -33.39 4.61 -3.61
C GLU A 406 -32.25 4.44 -4.63
N LEU A 407 -31.29 3.60 -4.25
CA LEU A 407 -30.22 3.17 -5.12
C LEU A 407 -30.21 1.65 -5.14
N GLY A 408 -30.00 1.04 -6.30
CA GLY A 408 -29.68 -0.39 -6.35
C GLY A 408 -28.75 -0.71 -7.49
N LYS A 409 -28.04 -1.82 -7.43
CA LYS A 409 -27.02 -2.20 -8.41
C LYS A 409 -26.77 -3.70 -8.38
N ARG A 410 -26.49 -4.29 -9.54
CA ARG A 410 -25.86 -5.61 -9.62
C ARG A 410 -24.35 -5.48 -9.64
N VAL A 411 -23.70 -6.29 -8.82
CA VAL A 411 -22.24 -6.37 -8.75
C VAL A 411 -21.83 -7.84 -8.72
N ASP A 412 -20.66 -8.13 -9.24
CA ASP A 412 -20.07 -9.48 -9.34
C ASP A 412 -18.97 -9.71 -8.28
N LEU A 413 -18.66 -8.66 -7.50
CA LEU A 413 -17.73 -8.72 -6.39
C LEU A 413 -18.29 -7.96 -5.18
N ALA A 414 -17.77 -8.31 -4.01
CA ALA A 414 -18.17 -7.68 -2.76
C ALA A 414 -17.47 -6.33 -2.58
N LEU A 415 -18.25 -5.31 -2.29
CA LEU A 415 -17.80 -3.93 -2.24
C LEU A 415 -17.56 -3.50 -0.79
N SER A 416 -16.30 -3.40 -0.37
CA SER A 416 -15.89 -2.92 0.96
C SER A 416 -15.42 -1.46 0.89
N GLY A 417 -15.60 -0.69 1.97
CA GLY A 417 -15.17 0.71 2.04
C GLY A 417 -15.89 1.70 1.10
N ASN A 418 -16.85 1.22 0.30
CA ASN A 418 -17.49 1.97 -0.77
C ASN A 418 -18.37 3.13 -0.26
N ARG A 419 -18.56 4.17 -1.06
CA ARG A 419 -19.46 5.29 -0.72
C ARG A 419 -20.67 5.30 -1.64
N TRP A 420 -21.85 5.39 -1.04
CA TRP A 420 -23.14 5.32 -1.73
C TRP A 420 -23.88 6.64 -1.54
N VAL A 421 -23.92 7.47 -2.59
CA VAL A 421 -24.55 8.79 -2.56
C VAL A 421 -25.98 8.69 -3.09
N LEU A 422 -26.97 8.82 -2.21
CA LEU A 422 -28.37 8.83 -2.59
C LEU A 422 -28.81 10.26 -2.94
N THR A 423 -29.62 10.35 -3.99
CA THR A 423 -30.17 11.62 -4.47
C THR A 423 -31.23 12.13 -3.50
N ARG A 424 -31.00 13.29 -2.88
CA ARG A 424 -31.98 13.90 -1.97
C ARG A 424 -33.30 14.15 -2.69
N ALA A 425 -34.43 13.89 -2.04
CA ALA A 425 -35.77 14.16 -2.56
C ALA A 425 -36.38 15.45 -1.98
N HIS A 426 -37.20 16.14 -2.78
CA HIS A 426 -38.04 17.23 -2.30
C HIS A 426 -39.22 16.68 -1.50
N ARG A 427 -39.33 17.09 -0.24
CA ARG A 427 -40.49 16.78 0.60
C ARG A 427 -41.60 17.82 0.43
N GLN A 428 -42.79 17.37 0.06
CA GLN A 428 -44.02 18.15 -0.02
C GLN A 428 -45.11 17.52 0.86
N THR A 429 -45.71 18.30 1.77
CA THR A 429 -46.90 17.84 2.51
C THR A 429 -48.12 17.80 1.59
N ILE A 430 -48.89 16.72 1.65
CA ILE A 430 -50.09 16.49 0.85
C ILE A 430 -51.30 16.17 1.71
N ASP A 431 -52.51 16.41 1.17
CA ASP A 431 -53.78 15.97 1.77
C ASP A 431 -54.36 14.86 0.86
N PRO A 432 -54.38 13.58 1.31
CA PRO A 432 -54.75 12.46 0.45
C PRO A 432 -56.21 12.51 -0.03
N THR A 433 -57.06 13.37 0.56
CA THR A 433 -58.51 13.47 0.23
C THR A 433 -58.81 14.45 -0.91
N ILE A 434 -57.79 15.14 -1.42
CA ILE A 434 -57.92 16.07 -2.54
C ILE A 434 -56.89 15.73 -3.63
N GLU A 435 -57.08 16.30 -4.81
CA GLU A 435 -56.05 16.23 -5.86
C GLU A 435 -54.82 17.02 -5.40
N ASN A 436 -53.64 16.41 -5.50
CA ASN A 436 -52.36 17.02 -5.16
C ASN A 436 -51.48 17.14 -6.38
N VAL A 437 -50.83 18.29 -6.54
CA VAL A 437 -49.78 18.50 -7.55
C VAL A 437 -48.44 18.54 -6.83
N ILE A 438 -47.65 17.49 -6.99
CA ILE A 438 -46.34 17.28 -6.37
C ILE A 438 -45.28 17.70 -7.38
N ILE A 439 -44.35 18.57 -6.98
CA ILE A 439 -43.33 19.13 -7.89
C ILE A 439 -41.97 19.08 -7.22
N ASP A 440 -40.94 18.60 -7.93
CA ASP A 440 -39.56 18.70 -7.45
C ASP A 440 -39.10 20.17 -7.41
N LYS A 441 -38.70 20.63 -6.22
CA LYS A 441 -38.23 22.00 -5.99
C LYS A 441 -36.86 22.05 -5.32
N ARG A 442 -36.03 21.02 -5.52
CA ARG A 442 -34.64 21.01 -5.03
C ARG A 442 -33.85 22.18 -5.60
N LYS A 443 -32.99 22.80 -4.77
CA LYS A 443 -32.31 24.07 -5.12
C LYS A 443 -31.15 23.85 -6.09
N ASP A 444 -30.49 22.73 -5.88
CA ASP A 444 -29.49 22.03 -6.68
C ASP A 444 -29.98 21.79 -8.11
N TRP A 445 -31.26 21.48 -8.31
CA TRP A 445 -31.90 21.37 -9.63
C TRP A 445 -32.26 22.71 -10.28
N LEU A 446 -32.55 23.73 -9.46
CA LEU A 446 -33.14 25.00 -9.89
C LEU A 446 -32.14 26.14 -10.11
N ASN A 447 -30.82 25.88 -10.11
CA ASN A 447 -29.81 26.93 -10.05
C ASN A 447 -29.78 27.81 -11.33
N PRO A 448 -30.18 29.11 -11.27
CA PRO A 448 -30.23 30.01 -12.41
C PRO A 448 -28.90 30.77 -12.62
N ARG A 449 -27.76 30.17 -12.25
CA ARG A 449 -26.47 30.85 -12.14
C ARG A 449 -25.54 30.75 -13.36
N ASP A 450 -25.88 29.97 -14.38
CA ASP A 450 -25.21 30.10 -15.67
C ASP A 450 -26.03 31.01 -16.57
N ASP A 451 -25.36 32.01 -17.13
CA ASP A 451 -25.79 32.93 -18.16
C ASP A 451 -26.04 32.26 -19.53
N LYS A 452 -26.22 30.93 -19.54
CA LYS A 452 -26.63 30.14 -20.69
C LYS A 452 -28.04 29.59 -20.48
N GLU A 453 -28.78 29.60 -21.57
CA GLU A 453 -30.21 29.42 -21.76
C GLU A 453 -30.75 28.01 -21.39
N TYR A 454 -30.34 27.40 -20.29
CA TYR A 454 -30.78 26.07 -19.86
C TYR A 454 -32.03 26.16 -18.96
N ARG A 455 -33.22 25.99 -19.56
CA ARG A 455 -34.51 25.92 -18.84
C ARG A 455 -34.79 24.47 -18.40
N ARG A 456 -34.24 24.02 -17.27
CA ARG A 456 -34.63 22.74 -16.67
C ARG A 456 -36.04 22.85 -16.06
N ARG A 457 -37.00 22.03 -16.50
CA ARG A 457 -38.30 21.84 -15.83
C ARG A 457 -38.18 20.73 -14.79
N PRO A 458 -38.79 20.86 -13.60
CA PRO A 458 -38.83 19.77 -12.63
C PRO A 458 -39.89 18.73 -12.98
N ALA A 459 -39.70 17.49 -12.52
CA ALA A 459 -40.74 16.47 -12.56
C ALA A 459 -41.98 16.92 -11.76
N ARG A 460 -43.15 16.59 -12.30
CA ARG A 460 -44.46 16.84 -11.66
C ARG A 460 -45.31 15.59 -11.68
N VAL A 461 -45.91 15.28 -10.53
CA VAL A 461 -46.91 14.20 -10.38
C VAL A 461 -48.21 14.81 -9.89
N THR A 462 -49.30 14.62 -10.65
CA THR A 462 -50.66 14.94 -10.20
C THR A 462 -51.31 13.67 -9.67
N LEU A 463 -51.48 13.62 -8.35
CA LEU A 463 -52.10 12.53 -7.59
C LEU A 463 -53.60 12.82 -7.40
N PRO A 464 -54.53 11.95 -7.87
CA PRO A 464 -55.95 12.11 -7.61
C PRO A 464 -56.32 12.01 -6.13
N ALA A 465 -57.47 12.60 -5.78
CA ALA A 465 -58.08 12.46 -4.47
C ALA A 465 -58.38 10.98 -4.14
N ASP A 466 -58.19 10.61 -2.89
CA ASP A 466 -58.51 9.29 -2.31
C ASP A 466 -57.77 8.11 -2.96
N ALA A 467 -56.75 8.33 -3.80
CA ALA A 467 -56.10 7.29 -4.58
C ALA A 467 -55.06 6.43 -3.82
N LEU A 468 -54.69 6.81 -2.60
CA LEU A 468 -53.61 6.15 -1.85
C LEU A 468 -54.09 4.98 -0.99
N VAL A 469 -53.34 3.87 -1.01
CA VAL A 469 -53.48 2.71 -0.13
C VAL A 469 -52.14 2.32 0.50
N ASP A 470 -52.17 1.77 1.70
CA ASP A 470 -50.99 1.14 2.33
C ASP A 470 -50.71 -0.26 1.76
N ALA A 471 -49.65 -0.92 2.24
CA ALA A 471 -49.25 -2.26 1.81
C ALA A 471 -50.34 -3.33 2.04
N GLU A 472 -51.29 -3.10 2.95
CA GLU A 472 -52.45 -3.98 3.18
C GLU A 472 -53.68 -3.61 2.33
N GLY A 473 -53.57 -2.63 1.44
CA GLY A 473 -54.65 -2.17 0.58
C GLY A 473 -55.68 -1.26 1.28
N ARG A 474 -55.36 -0.74 2.48
CA ARG A 474 -56.26 0.18 3.21
C ARG A 474 -56.04 1.60 2.72
N ARG A 475 -57.14 2.31 2.41
CA ARG A 475 -57.06 3.71 1.95
C ARG A 475 -56.45 4.61 3.01
N ALA A 476 -55.73 5.63 2.55
CA ALA A 476 -55.18 6.69 3.40
C ALA A 476 -56.28 7.36 4.25
N ASP A 477 -56.14 7.27 5.57
CA ASP A 477 -57.00 7.94 6.55
C ASP A 477 -56.39 9.29 6.93
N PRO A 478 -57.11 10.42 6.79
CA PRO A 478 -56.65 11.73 7.26
C PRO A 478 -56.17 11.75 8.72
N ALA A 479 -56.68 10.85 9.56
CA ALA A 479 -56.25 10.71 10.96
C ALA A 479 -54.78 10.25 11.11
N ASN A 480 -54.20 9.63 10.08
CA ASN A 480 -52.79 9.19 10.07
C ASN A 480 -51.84 10.29 9.55
N GLY A 481 -52.35 11.45 9.14
CA GLY A 481 -51.55 12.55 8.62
C GLY A 481 -50.67 13.25 9.66
N PRO A 482 -49.78 14.18 9.24
CA PRO A 482 -49.62 14.66 7.86
C PRO A 482 -48.97 13.63 6.93
N TYR A 483 -49.40 13.61 5.68
CA TYR A 483 -48.79 12.82 4.60
C TYR A 483 -47.70 13.66 3.92
N SER A 484 -46.59 13.02 3.59
CA SER A 484 -45.44 13.63 2.89
C SER A 484 -45.19 12.86 1.60
N ALA A 485 -45.20 13.57 0.47
CA ALA A 485 -44.68 13.09 -0.79
C ALA A 485 -43.21 13.49 -0.91
N TYR A 486 -42.37 12.54 -1.30
CA TYR A 486 -40.95 12.71 -1.60
C TYR A 486 -40.76 12.54 -3.10
N ILE A 487 -40.28 13.58 -3.79
CA ILE A 487 -40.08 13.55 -5.25
C ILE A 487 -38.65 13.99 -5.60
N ALA A 488 -37.99 13.28 -6.50
CA ALA A 488 -36.69 13.69 -7.06
C ALA A 488 -36.66 13.48 -8.57
N THR A 489 -36.26 14.50 -9.32
CA THR A 489 -35.87 14.38 -10.74
C THR A 489 -34.43 13.91 -10.80
N ILE A 490 -34.15 12.75 -11.38
CA ILE A 490 -32.78 12.20 -11.40
C ILE A 490 -32.10 12.59 -12.72
N ASP A 491 -30.94 13.24 -12.61
CA ASP A 491 -30.10 13.63 -13.76
C ASP A 491 -28.97 12.60 -13.97
N PRO A 492 -29.11 11.68 -14.95
CA PRO A 492 -28.13 10.63 -15.18
C PRO A 492 -26.77 11.14 -15.66
N THR A 493 -26.61 12.46 -15.92
CA THR A 493 -25.31 13.07 -16.26
C THR A 493 -24.48 13.42 -15.01
N GLY A 494 -25.10 13.54 -13.83
CA GLY A 494 -24.43 14.02 -12.62
C GLY A 494 -24.86 13.32 -11.32
N GLU A 495 -25.99 12.62 -11.31
CA GLU A 495 -26.52 11.87 -10.17
C GLU A 495 -26.46 10.36 -10.45
N MET A 496 -26.31 9.55 -9.39
CA MET A 496 -26.38 8.10 -9.51
C MET A 496 -27.81 7.65 -9.79
N MET A 497 -27.95 6.83 -10.83
CA MET A 497 -29.20 6.14 -11.18
C MET A 497 -29.30 4.82 -10.44
N ALA A 498 -30.53 4.38 -10.17
CA ALA A 498 -30.76 3.00 -9.78
C ALA A 498 -30.47 2.05 -10.96
N GLY A 499 -30.00 0.85 -10.63
CA GLY A 499 -29.62 -0.21 -11.56
C GLY A 499 -28.26 -0.01 -12.25
N ASP A 500 -27.83 -1.05 -12.96
CA ASP A 500 -26.70 -1.05 -13.89
C ASP A 500 -27.14 -0.72 -15.33
N PHE A 501 -28.35 -0.19 -15.47
CA PHE A 501 -29.08 0.06 -16.73
C PHE A 501 -29.38 -1.19 -17.56
N GLY A 502 -29.12 -2.38 -17.02
CA GLY A 502 -29.75 -3.60 -17.49
C GLY A 502 -31.25 -3.54 -17.23
N ALA A 503 -32.00 -4.12 -18.15
CA ALA A 503 -33.44 -4.11 -18.09
C ALA A 503 -34.01 -5.46 -18.51
N ARG A 504 -35.30 -5.65 -18.23
CA ARG A 504 -36.09 -6.76 -18.72
C ARG A 504 -37.34 -6.24 -19.41
N ASN A 505 -37.44 -6.49 -20.71
CA ASN A 505 -38.57 -6.04 -21.52
C ASN A 505 -39.79 -6.97 -21.36
N LEU A 506 -40.95 -6.56 -21.90
CA LEU A 506 -42.21 -7.33 -21.83
C LEU A 506 -42.11 -8.69 -22.55
N ASP A 507 -41.19 -8.83 -23.50
CA ASP A 507 -40.90 -10.09 -24.20
C ASP A 507 -39.96 -11.02 -23.41
N GLY A 508 -39.43 -10.55 -22.28
CA GLY A 508 -38.53 -11.28 -21.40
C GLY A 508 -37.06 -11.26 -21.83
N GLU A 509 -36.70 -10.39 -22.77
CA GLU A 509 -35.31 -10.15 -23.21
C GLU A 509 -34.61 -9.16 -22.27
N SER A 510 -33.27 -9.15 -22.32
CA SER A 510 -32.42 -8.32 -21.46
C SER A 510 -31.67 -7.23 -22.23
N PRO A 511 -32.34 -6.13 -22.64
CA PRO A 511 -31.67 -4.98 -23.22
C PRO A 511 -30.94 -4.15 -22.17
N TYR A 512 -30.15 -3.17 -22.62
CA TYR A 512 -29.69 -2.07 -21.76
C TYR A 512 -30.42 -0.78 -22.15
N LEU A 513 -30.53 0.15 -21.20
CA LEU A 513 -31.30 1.38 -21.38
C LEU A 513 -30.42 2.58 -21.70
N VAL A 514 -30.96 3.50 -22.50
CA VAL A 514 -30.45 4.86 -22.72
C VAL A 514 -31.49 5.84 -22.21
N SER A 515 -31.15 6.59 -21.16
CA SER A 515 -32.13 7.38 -20.41
C SER A 515 -32.45 8.75 -20.98
N PHE A 516 -33.74 9.10 -21.01
CA PHE A 516 -34.21 10.44 -21.33
C PHE A 516 -34.71 11.24 -20.13
N GLY A 517 -34.92 10.58 -18.99
CA GLY A 517 -35.31 11.22 -17.76
C GLY A 517 -35.88 10.22 -16.76
N ALA A 518 -35.30 10.25 -15.56
CA ALA A 518 -35.74 9.44 -14.45
C ALA A 518 -36.28 10.30 -13.32
N LEU A 519 -37.11 9.69 -12.48
CA LEU A 519 -37.59 10.29 -11.25
C LEU A 519 -37.87 9.24 -10.20
N PHE A 520 -37.86 9.71 -8.96
CA PHE A 520 -38.29 8.97 -7.79
C PHE A 520 -39.53 9.65 -7.20
N ILE A 521 -40.54 8.85 -6.82
CA ILE A 521 -41.71 9.31 -6.09
C ILE A 521 -42.07 8.30 -4.99
N GLU A 522 -42.27 8.81 -3.77
CA GLU A 522 -42.72 8.03 -2.62
C GLU A 522 -43.69 8.85 -1.78
N VAL A 523 -44.68 8.20 -1.14
CA VAL A 523 -45.55 8.84 -0.17
C VAL A 523 -45.49 8.12 1.16
N ARG A 524 -45.32 8.88 2.25
CA ARG A 524 -45.35 8.38 3.63
C ARG A 524 -46.33 9.14 4.51
N ASP A 525 -46.86 8.48 5.52
CA ASP A 525 -47.61 9.14 6.60
C ASP A 525 -46.70 9.59 7.76
N ALA A 526 -47.30 10.13 8.83
CA ALA A 526 -46.56 10.63 9.99
C ALA A 526 -45.84 9.54 10.80
N ALA A 527 -46.22 8.27 10.61
CA ALA A 527 -45.58 7.12 11.25
C ALA A 527 -44.50 6.48 10.34
N GLY A 528 -44.24 7.05 9.16
CA GLY A 528 -43.28 6.54 8.20
C GLY A 528 -43.80 5.41 7.31
N ARG A 529 -45.09 5.05 7.41
CA ARG A 529 -45.69 4.00 6.56
C ARG A 529 -45.80 4.50 5.13
N THR A 530 -45.37 3.68 4.18
CA THR A 530 -45.43 3.97 2.74
C THR A 530 -46.83 3.73 2.18
N TYR A 531 -47.20 4.51 1.18
CA TYR A 531 -48.47 4.41 0.46
C TYR A 531 -48.21 4.37 -1.05
N ASN A 532 -49.02 3.58 -1.75
CA ASN A 532 -49.01 3.46 -3.21
C ASN A 532 -50.40 3.73 -3.79
N LEU A 533 -50.56 3.73 -5.11
CA LEU A 533 -51.84 3.91 -5.78
C LEU A 533 -52.73 2.67 -5.62
N ALA A 534 -54.02 2.88 -5.37
CA ALA A 534 -54.99 1.81 -5.31
C ALA A 534 -55.16 1.14 -6.69
N GLU A 535 -55.53 -0.13 -6.70
CA GLU A 535 -55.75 -0.87 -7.95
C GLU A 535 -56.73 -0.12 -8.89
N GLY A 536 -56.29 0.14 -10.12
CA GLY A 536 -57.06 0.86 -11.14
C GLY A 536 -56.96 2.40 -11.06
N GLU A 537 -56.42 2.97 -9.99
CA GLU A 537 -56.11 4.40 -9.92
C GLU A 537 -54.82 4.71 -10.70
N ARG A 538 -54.69 5.97 -11.14
CA ARG A 538 -53.55 6.45 -11.94
C ARG A 538 -53.13 7.84 -11.50
N ALA A 539 -51.83 8.11 -11.46
CA ALA A 539 -51.30 9.46 -11.26
C ALA A 539 -50.70 10.00 -12.56
N LEU A 540 -50.98 11.25 -12.92
CA LEU A 540 -50.41 11.86 -14.11
C LEU A 540 -48.97 12.28 -13.82
N LEU A 541 -48.03 11.74 -14.59
CA LEU A 541 -46.62 12.10 -14.55
C LEU A 541 -46.27 13.01 -15.71
N GLU A 542 -45.57 14.10 -15.42
CA GLU A 542 -44.81 14.93 -16.37
C GLU A 542 -43.32 14.81 -16.02
N SER A 543 -42.59 13.94 -16.74
CA SER A 543 -41.16 13.72 -16.56
C SER A 543 -40.36 14.63 -17.50
N PRO A 544 -39.41 15.44 -17.02
CA PRO A 544 -38.62 16.32 -17.89
C PRO A 544 -37.66 15.52 -18.76
N ILE A 545 -37.59 15.90 -20.03
CA ILE A 545 -36.53 15.42 -20.92
C ILE A 545 -35.26 16.17 -20.56
N GLN A 546 -34.21 15.44 -20.20
CA GLN A 546 -32.97 16.02 -19.71
C GLN A 546 -32.25 16.84 -20.80
N ASP A 547 -31.71 18.01 -20.44
CA ASP A 547 -30.84 18.78 -21.33
C ASP A 547 -29.41 18.19 -21.25
N PRO A 548 -28.74 17.80 -22.35
CA PRO A 548 -28.93 18.24 -23.74
C PRO A 548 -29.77 17.36 -24.66
N LEU A 549 -30.44 16.31 -24.18
CA LEU A 549 -31.24 15.41 -25.05
C LEU A 549 -32.34 16.13 -25.81
N LEU A 550 -32.83 17.28 -25.33
CA LEU A 550 -33.76 18.15 -26.06
C LEU A 550 -33.26 18.59 -27.45
N GLN A 551 -31.95 18.52 -27.69
CA GLN A 551 -31.31 18.86 -28.96
C GLN A 551 -31.19 17.66 -29.92
N GLU A 552 -31.54 16.45 -29.46
CA GLU A 552 -31.51 15.21 -30.24
C GLU A 552 -32.83 14.96 -31.00
N ASP A 553 -32.86 13.87 -31.78
CA ASP A 553 -34.09 13.27 -32.29
C ASP A 553 -34.90 12.62 -31.15
N VAL A 554 -35.52 13.46 -30.31
CA VAL A 554 -36.32 13.02 -29.18
C VAL A 554 -37.61 12.32 -29.65
N PRO A 555 -37.82 11.04 -29.30
CA PRO A 555 -39.00 10.27 -29.67
C PRO A 555 -40.33 10.96 -29.32
N SER A 556 -41.37 10.76 -30.15
CA SER A 556 -42.73 11.21 -29.84
C SER A 556 -43.42 10.35 -28.79
N GLU A 557 -42.96 9.11 -28.64
CA GLU A 557 -43.43 8.10 -27.69
C GLU A 557 -42.22 7.28 -27.23
N ILE A 558 -42.18 6.90 -25.96
CA ILE A 558 -41.08 6.18 -25.33
C ILE A 558 -41.62 5.17 -24.30
N ASP A 559 -40.91 4.05 -24.13
CA ASP A 559 -41.26 3.03 -23.15
C ASP A 559 -40.98 3.57 -21.73
N MET A 560 -41.86 3.21 -20.79
CA MET A 560 -41.64 3.46 -19.37
C MET A 560 -41.06 2.24 -18.69
N TRP A 561 -40.22 2.50 -17.70
CA TRP A 561 -39.52 1.48 -16.93
C TRP A 561 -39.64 1.78 -15.44
N THR A 562 -39.81 0.73 -14.65
CA THR A 562 -39.85 0.79 -13.18
C THR A 562 -38.67 0.00 -12.63
N PHE A 563 -37.93 0.59 -11.69
CA PHE A 563 -36.80 -0.11 -11.06
C PHE A 563 -37.30 -1.22 -10.12
N ASP A 564 -36.70 -2.41 -10.23
CA ASP A 564 -36.98 -3.54 -9.34
C ASP A 564 -35.77 -3.78 -8.41
N PRO A 565 -35.89 -3.48 -7.10
CA PRO A 565 -34.78 -3.62 -6.16
C PRO A 565 -34.38 -5.07 -5.90
N ASP A 566 -35.26 -6.04 -6.16
CA ASP A 566 -34.96 -7.47 -5.93
C ASP A 566 -34.01 -8.04 -7.00
N SER A 567 -34.20 -7.64 -8.27
CA SER A 567 -33.33 -8.05 -9.38
C SER A 567 -32.20 -7.06 -9.68
N GLY A 568 -32.37 -5.79 -9.29
CA GLY A 568 -31.48 -4.70 -9.70
C GLY A 568 -31.67 -4.28 -11.16
N ASP A 569 -32.71 -4.79 -11.83
CA ASP A 569 -33.06 -4.49 -13.22
C ASP A 569 -34.15 -3.42 -13.31
N TRP A 570 -34.20 -2.76 -14.46
CA TRP A 570 -35.36 -1.98 -14.88
C TRP A 570 -36.39 -2.88 -15.58
N LEU A 571 -37.63 -2.91 -15.10
CA LEU A 571 -38.72 -3.68 -15.71
C LEU A 571 -39.55 -2.78 -16.63
N GLN A 572 -39.82 -3.23 -17.85
CA GLN A 572 -40.67 -2.48 -18.77
C GLN A 572 -42.12 -2.46 -18.27
N ASP A 573 -42.71 -1.27 -18.24
CA ASP A 573 -44.14 -1.12 -17.95
C ASP A 573 -44.98 -1.37 -19.21
N GLU A 574 -46.24 -1.75 -19.04
CA GLU A 574 -47.21 -1.85 -20.15
C GLU A 574 -47.65 -0.46 -20.68
N ILE A 575 -47.15 0.62 -20.08
CA ILE A 575 -47.49 2.01 -20.44
C ILE A 575 -46.31 2.69 -21.15
N ASN A 576 -46.63 3.53 -22.12
CA ASN A 576 -45.67 4.40 -22.79
C ASN A 576 -45.92 5.85 -22.40
N ALA A 577 -44.87 6.66 -22.42
CA ALA A 577 -45.00 8.10 -22.28
C ALA A 577 -45.00 8.81 -23.63
N ARG A 578 -45.80 9.86 -23.73
CA ARG A 578 -45.90 10.70 -24.94
C ARG A 578 -45.23 12.02 -24.71
N ARG A 579 -44.47 12.47 -25.71
CA ARG A 579 -43.80 13.76 -25.66
C ARG A 579 -44.81 14.90 -25.72
N ASP A 580 -44.72 15.84 -24.78
CA ASP A 580 -45.39 17.13 -24.81
C ASP A 580 -44.36 18.25 -24.57
N GLY A 581 -43.83 18.81 -25.66
CA GLY A 581 -42.78 19.83 -25.60
C GLY A 581 -41.46 19.26 -25.06
N ASP A 582 -41.11 19.70 -23.85
CA ASP A 582 -39.88 19.36 -23.12
C ASP A 582 -40.09 18.31 -22.01
N VAL A 583 -41.27 17.69 -21.96
CA VAL A 583 -41.58 16.62 -21.01
C VAL A 583 -42.13 15.38 -21.73
N TYR A 584 -41.99 14.22 -21.09
CA TYR A 584 -42.75 13.02 -21.35
C TYR A 584 -43.93 12.92 -20.38
N VAL A 585 -45.11 12.66 -20.90
CA VAL A 585 -46.37 12.60 -20.14
C VAL A 585 -46.94 11.18 -20.17
N THR A 586 -47.25 10.63 -19.00
CA THR A 586 -47.85 9.29 -18.85
C THR A 586 -48.71 9.19 -17.59
N GLU A 587 -49.45 8.09 -17.43
CA GLU A 587 -50.28 7.77 -16.27
C GLU A 587 -49.65 6.61 -15.48
N LEU A 588 -48.99 6.92 -14.35
CA LEU A 588 -48.35 5.93 -13.48
C LEU A 588 -49.39 5.05 -12.80
N ALA A 589 -49.11 3.74 -12.77
CA ALA A 589 -49.91 2.75 -12.06
C ALA A 589 -49.43 2.51 -10.62
N SER A 590 -48.20 2.92 -10.29
CA SER A 590 -47.59 2.80 -8.97
C SER A 590 -46.61 3.95 -8.73
N PHE A 591 -46.19 4.09 -7.48
CA PHE A 591 -45.06 4.92 -7.07
C PHE A 591 -43.83 4.05 -6.84
N SER A 592 -42.71 4.47 -7.43
CA SER A 592 -41.38 3.86 -7.38
C SER A 592 -40.36 4.83 -8.00
N THR A 593 -39.19 4.33 -8.35
CA THR A 593 -38.27 4.97 -9.29
C THR A 593 -38.67 4.59 -10.71
N HIS A 594 -39.01 5.59 -11.51
CA HIS A 594 -39.47 5.43 -12.90
C HIS A 594 -38.52 6.12 -13.87
N ASN A 595 -38.45 5.58 -15.08
CA ASN A 595 -37.55 6.06 -16.10
C ASN A 595 -38.19 5.98 -17.50
N ALA A 596 -37.89 6.95 -18.36
CA ALA A 596 -38.41 7.05 -19.72
C ALA A 596 -37.26 6.85 -20.71
N ASP A 597 -37.11 5.62 -21.22
CA ASP A 597 -35.85 5.17 -21.82
C ASP A 597 -36.03 4.43 -23.14
N LEU A 598 -34.98 4.53 -23.98
CA LEU A 598 -34.84 3.68 -25.16
C LEU A 598 -34.08 2.40 -24.79
N GLN A 599 -34.66 1.25 -25.13
CA GLN A 599 -33.94 -0.02 -25.08
C GLN A 599 -32.93 -0.16 -26.23
N LYS A 600 -31.79 -0.78 -25.94
CA LYS A 600 -30.71 -1.11 -26.87
C LYS A 600 -30.22 -2.53 -26.63
N THR A 601 -29.67 -3.14 -27.67
CA THR A 601 -29.04 -4.47 -27.65
C THR A 601 -27.57 -4.35 -28.00
N ASP A 602 -26.85 -5.47 -27.91
CA ASP A 602 -25.45 -5.56 -28.31
C ASP A 602 -24.53 -4.60 -27.52
N PRO A 603 -24.53 -4.65 -26.17
CA PRO A 603 -23.71 -3.77 -25.35
C PRO A 603 -22.21 -4.04 -25.54
N ALA A 604 -21.43 -2.97 -25.53
CA ALA A 604 -19.99 -3.01 -25.39
C ALA A 604 -19.55 -2.89 -23.93
N CYS A 605 -18.26 -3.13 -23.67
CA CYS A 605 -17.66 -2.97 -22.35
C CYS A 605 -16.18 -2.56 -22.46
N VAL A 606 -15.69 -1.92 -21.41
CA VAL A 606 -14.30 -1.51 -21.25
C VAL A 606 -13.74 -2.19 -20.02
N ARG A 607 -12.73 -3.05 -20.22
CA ARG A 607 -11.91 -3.58 -19.13
C ARG A 607 -10.92 -2.50 -18.69
N VAL A 608 -10.85 -2.25 -17.39
CA VAL A 608 -9.91 -1.30 -16.79
C VAL A 608 -8.95 -2.09 -15.91
N VAL A 609 -7.70 -2.21 -16.37
CA VAL A 609 -6.63 -2.90 -15.66
C VAL A 609 -5.84 -1.88 -14.84
N ALA A 610 -5.80 -2.04 -13.52
CA ALA A 610 -5.11 -1.13 -12.61
C ALA A 610 -3.85 -1.78 -12.04
N SER A 611 -2.73 -1.06 -12.11
CA SER A 611 -1.47 -1.55 -11.55
C SER A 611 -1.53 -1.66 -10.02
N PRO A 612 -0.77 -2.57 -9.38
CA PRO A 612 -0.69 -2.66 -7.92
C PRO A 612 -0.26 -1.35 -7.26
N ALA A 613 0.61 -0.59 -7.93
CA ALA A 613 1.07 0.72 -7.47
C ALA A 613 -0.08 1.73 -7.46
N LEU A 614 -0.93 1.72 -8.50
CA LEU A 614 -2.12 2.53 -8.57
C LEU A 614 -3.14 2.13 -7.51
N LEU A 615 -3.48 0.83 -7.39
CA LEU A 615 -4.45 0.34 -6.39
C LEU A 615 -4.07 0.73 -4.97
N ALA A 616 -2.77 0.73 -4.66
CA ALA A 616 -2.31 1.16 -3.35
C ALA A 616 -2.47 2.68 -3.09
N LEU A 617 -3.08 3.46 -3.99
CA LEU A 617 -3.49 4.86 -3.72
C LEU A 617 -4.80 4.96 -2.95
N GLY A 618 -5.65 3.91 -2.96
CA GLY A 618 -6.97 3.91 -2.33
C GLY A 618 -7.95 4.92 -2.93
N ASP A 619 -9.25 4.79 -2.61
CA ASP A 619 -10.32 5.73 -2.98
C ASP A 619 -10.29 6.17 -4.46
N LEU A 620 -10.13 5.20 -5.35
CA LEU A 620 -10.02 5.43 -6.79
C LEU A 620 -11.35 5.23 -7.51
N VAL A 621 -11.71 6.17 -8.38
CA VAL A 621 -12.90 6.07 -9.24
C VAL A 621 -12.51 6.39 -10.68
N ALA A 622 -12.72 5.44 -11.59
CA ALA A 622 -12.64 5.70 -13.02
C ALA A 622 -14.02 6.12 -13.54
N ARG A 623 -14.05 7.19 -14.32
CA ARG A 623 -15.25 7.76 -14.91
C ARG A 623 -15.08 7.93 -16.42
N ILE A 624 -16.10 7.57 -17.17
CA ILE A 624 -16.19 7.88 -18.61
C ILE A 624 -17.49 8.62 -18.89
N ASP A 625 -17.44 9.62 -19.76
CA ASP A 625 -18.63 10.21 -20.36
C ASP A 625 -18.70 9.71 -21.82
N VAL A 626 -19.70 8.90 -22.15
CA VAL A 626 -19.88 8.26 -23.46
C VAL A 626 -21.02 8.93 -24.21
N ALA A 627 -20.82 9.25 -25.49
CA ALA A 627 -21.88 9.80 -26.32
C ALA A 627 -23.03 8.79 -26.51
N THR A 628 -24.25 9.20 -26.17
CA THR A 628 -25.50 8.45 -26.44
C THR A 628 -26.26 9.04 -27.63
N GLY A 629 -25.81 10.18 -28.16
CA GLY A 629 -26.30 10.87 -29.35
C GLY A 629 -25.37 12.04 -29.76
N PRO A 630 -25.65 12.73 -30.89
CA PRO A 630 -24.89 13.88 -31.40
C PRO A 630 -24.49 14.98 -30.41
N SER A 631 -25.28 15.20 -29.37
CA SER A 631 -25.16 16.27 -28.38
C SER A 631 -25.33 15.78 -26.93
N SER A 632 -25.56 14.48 -26.73
CA SER A 632 -25.84 13.88 -25.43
C SER A 632 -24.76 12.89 -25.02
N THR A 633 -24.32 13.02 -23.77
CA THR A 633 -23.37 12.13 -23.13
C THR A 633 -24.00 11.54 -21.89
N ARG A 634 -23.52 10.35 -21.53
CA ARG A 634 -23.87 9.68 -20.30
C ARG A 634 -22.63 9.30 -19.53
N ARG A 635 -22.71 9.48 -18.23
CA ARG A 635 -21.65 9.17 -17.28
C ARG A 635 -21.74 7.72 -16.83
N TYR A 636 -20.60 7.05 -16.84
CA TYR A 636 -20.41 5.74 -16.21
C TYR A 636 -19.23 5.87 -15.25
N ALA A 637 -19.31 5.20 -14.11
CA ALA A 637 -18.25 5.18 -13.12
C ALA A 637 -18.12 3.79 -12.50
N VAL A 638 -16.89 3.44 -12.17
CA VAL A 638 -16.54 2.22 -11.45
C VAL A 638 -15.45 2.56 -10.44
N ASN A 639 -15.56 2.00 -9.25
CA ASN A 639 -14.48 2.08 -8.27
C ASN A 639 -13.36 1.16 -8.74
N ILE A 640 -12.12 1.58 -8.53
CA ILE A 640 -10.93 0.81 -8.89
C ILE A 640 -10.43 0.14 -7.62
N ASP A 641 -11.08 -0.96 -7.28
CA ASP A 641 -10.85 -1.76 -6.07
C ASP A 641 -10.24 -3.14 -6.37
N ASP A 642 -10.06 -3.47 -7.65
CA ASP A 642 -9.39 -4.67 -8.09
C ASP A 642 -8.38 -4.40 -9.22
N GLN A 643 -7.47 -5.35 -9.51
CA GLN A 643 -6.59 -5.24 -10.67
C GLN A 643 -7.37 -5.25 -11.99
N ASN A 644 -8.51 -5.94 -12.04
CA ASN A 644 -9.39 -5.98 -13.21
C ASN A 644 -10.75 -5.44 -12.82
N ASN A 645 -11.16 -4.35 -13.46
CA ASN A 645 -12.44 -3.70 -13.27
C ASN A 645 -13.15 -3.58 -14.63
N VAL A 646 -14.44 -3.27 -14.62
CA VAL A 646 -15.22 -3.18 -15.85
C VAL A 646 -16.27 -2.09 -15.84
N LEU A 647 -16.36 -1.37 -16.95
CA LEU A 647 -17.50 -0.52 -17.31
C LEU A 647 -18.28 -1.26 -18.41
N TYR A 648 -19.57 -1.52 -18.22
CA TYR A 648 -20.39 -2.35 -19.11
C TYR A 648 -21.76 -1.73 -19.37
N ASN A 649 -22.58 -2.39 -20.20
CA ASN A 649 -23.82 -1.85 -20.75
C ASN A 649 -23.58 -0.52 -21.50
N LEU A 650 -22.48 -0.46 -22.26
CA LEU A 650 -22.06 0.72 -23.00
C LEU A 650 -22.55 0.67 -24.46
N PRO A 651 -22.80 1.83 -25.10
CA PRO A 651 -22.90 1.91 -26.55
C PRO A 651 -21.65 1.36 -27.24
N ASP A 652 -21.81 0.75 -28.42
CA ASP A 652 -20.69 0.20 -29.19
C ASP A 652 -19.90 1.30 -29.91
N ASN A 653 -18.59 1.06 -30.05
CA ASN A 653 -17.67 1.90 -30.82
C ASN A 653 -17.67 3.40 -30.45
N ALA A 654 -18.07 3.74 -29.23
CA ALA A 654 -18.28 5.10 -28.79
C ALA A 654 -17.00 5.69 -28.19
N PRO A 655 -16.56 6.89 -28.64
CA PRO A 655 -15.40 7.55 -28.06
C PRO A 655 -15.70 8.07 -26.66
N PHE A 656 -14.71 8.04 -25.78
CA PHE A 656 -14.77 8.61 -24.44
C PHE A 656 -13.41 9.17 -24.01
N THR A 657 -13.41 9.91 -22.90
CA THR A 657 -12.21 10.15 -22.09
C THR A 657 -12.42 9.45 -20.75
N LEU A 658 -11.49 8.59 -20.37
CA LEU A 658 -11.45 8.00 -19.04
C LEU A 658 -10.73 8.96 -18.13
N GLU A 659 -11.44 9.41 -17.09
CA GLU A 659 -10.96 10.28 -16.03
C GLU A 659 -10.83 9.43 -14.75
N LEU A 660 -9.61 9.34 -14.21
CA LEU A 660 -9.35 8.67 -12.95
C LEU A 660 -9.25 9.72 -11.84
N PHE A 661 -10.10 9.57 -10.83
CA PHE A 661 -10.14 10.42 -9.66
C PHE A 661 -9.60 9.70 -8.44
N GLN A 662 -8.89 10.44 -7.58
CA GLN A 662 -8.51 10.01 -6.24
C GLN A 662 -9.22 10.89 -5.21
N GLY A 663 -9.77 10.26 -4.18
CA GLY A 663 -10.38 10.94 -3.04
C GLY A 663 -11.90 10.87 -3.05
N VAL A 664 -12.52 11.88 -2.42
CA VAL A 664 -13.95 11.83 -2.07
C VAL A 664 -14.67 13.09 -2.52
N ALA A 665 -15.74 12.91 -3.29
CA ALA A 665 -16.61 13.98 -3.75
C ALA A 665 -17.11 14.82 -2.56
N PRO A 666 -17.07 16.17 -2.64
CA PRO A 666 -16.77 16.98 -3.82
C PRO A 666 -15.28 17.30 -4.03
N ASN A 667 -14.37 16.71 -3.24
CA ASN A 667 -12.93 16.99 -3.26
C ASN A 667 -12.14 16.02 -4.15
N ASP A 668 -12.80 15.29 -5.06
CA ASP A 668 -12.14 14.38 -6.00
C ASP A 668 -11.05 15.12 -6.78
N VAL A 669 -9.87 14.50 -6.87
CA VAL A 669 -8.73 15.03 -7.59
C VAL A 669 -8.56 14.20 -8.85
N LEU A 670 -8.66 14.85 -10.01
CA LEU A 670 -8.32 14.20 -11.27
C LEU A 670 -6.81 13.91 -11.29
N ILE A 671 -6.44 12.63 -11.25
CA ILE A 671 -5.03 12.20 -11.23
C ILE A 671 -4.57 11.65 -12.59
N HIS A 672 -5.49 11.18 -13.43
CA HIS A 672 -5.17 10.71 -14.78
C HIS A 672 -6.35 10.94 -15.72
N ALA A 673 -6.06 11.21 -16.99
CA ALA A 673 -7.09 11.25 -18.03
C ALA A 673 -6.53 10.81 -19.39
N GLU A 674 -7.21 9.88 -20.06
CA GLU A 674 -6.82 9.41 -21.38
C GLU A 674 -8.02 9.12 -22.30
N PRO A 675 -7.89 9.35 -23.62
CA PRO A 675 -8.96 9.04 -24.57
C PRO A 675 -9.07 7.53 -24.81
N GLY A 676 -10.30 7.04 -25.00
CA GLY A 676 -10.57 5.63 -25.32
C GLY A 676 -11.79 5.45 -26.22
N ASN A 677 -12.11 4.19 -26.50
CA ASN A 677 -13.28 3.79 -27.27
C ASN A 677 -13.90 2.53 -26.65
N THR A 678 -15.23 2.46 -26.60
CA THR A 678 -15.93 1.33 -25.93
C THR A 678 -15.79 -0.01 -26.65
N GLY A 679 -15.31 -0.01 -27.91
CA GLY A 679 -15.07 -1.21 -28.68
C GLY A 679 -16.33 -1.89 -29.19
N SER A 680 -16.16 -3.08 -29.74
CA SER A 680 -17.23 -3.90 -30.29
C SER A 680 -18.14 -4.48 -29.17
N PRO A 681 -19.39 -4.84 -29.48
CA PRO A 681 -20.27 -5.55 -28.55
C PRO A 681 -19.63 -6.82 -28.00
N TRP A 682 -19.74 -7.06 -26.69
CA TRP A 682 -19.21 -8.27 -26.03
C TRP A 682 -20.27 -9.40 -25.94
N SER A 683 -21.55 -9.03 -25.96
CA SER A 683 -22.70 -9.93 -25.86
C SER A 683 -23.89 -9.39 -26.65
N ALA A 684 -24.91 -10.22 -26.86
CA ALA A 684 -26.20 -9.79 -27.41
C ALA A 684 -27.13 -9.15 -26.34
N THR A 685 -26.89 -9.43 -25.07
CA THR A 685 -27.74 -8.99 -23.93
C THR A 685 -26.95 -8.19 -22.91
N ALA A 686 -27.64 -7.34 -22.17
CA ALA A 686 -27.10 -6.59 -21.03
C ALA A 686 -26.56 -7.51 -19.93
N GLY A 687 -25.55 -7.02 -19.21
CA GLY A 687 -24.92 -7.70 -18.09
C GLY A 687 -23.45 -7.35 -17.92
N ALA A 688 -22.88 -7.78 -16.80
CA ALA A 688 -21.44 -7.74 -16.59
C ALA A 688 -20.77 -8.89 -17.41
N PRO A 689 -19.69 -8.61 -18.14
CA PRO A 689 -18.85 -9.66 -18.73
C PRO A 689 -18.27 -10.57 -17.63
N PRO A 690 -17.99 -11.85 -17.92
CA PRO A 690 -17.32 -12.73 -16.95
C PRO A 690 -15.92 -12.23 -16.59
N TYR A 691 -15.52 -12.35 -15.31
CA TYR A 691 -14.15 -12.09 -14.86
C TYR A 691 -13.16 -13.00 -15.63
N PRO A 692 -12.00 -12.51 -16.10
CA PRO A 692 -11.36 -11.20 -15.83
C PRO A 692 -11.74 -10.07 -16.79
N TYR A 693 -12.94 -10.14 -17.38
CA TYR A 693 -13.48 -9.19 -18.36
C TYR A 693 -12.71 -9.15 -19.68
N SER A 694 -11.98 -10.23 -19.99
CA SER A 694 -11.26 -10.40 -21.26
C SER A 694 -12.19 -10.51 -22.49
N ALA A 695 -13.50 -10.66 -22.27
CA ALA A 695 -14.51 -10.56 -23.32
C ALA A 695 -14.70 -9.13 -23.85
N CYS A 696 -14.21 -8.10 -23.14
CA CYS A 696 -14.23 -6.72 -23.61
C CYS A 696 -13.21 -6.51 -24.73
N ASP A 697 -13.68 -5.98 -25.86
CA ASP A 697 -12.83 -5.59 -27.00
C ASP A 697 -11.90 -4.41 -26.64
N ALA A 698 -12.36 -3.54 -25.73
CA ALA A 698 -11.60 -2.40 -25.23
C ALA A 698 -10.96 -2.71 -23.87
N THR A 699 -9.66 -2.47 -23.76
CA THR A 699 -8.91 -2.50 -22.49
C THR A 699 -8.15 -1.19 -22.31
N VAL A 700 -8.28 -0.60 -21.12
CA VAL A 700 -7.50 0.56 -20.66
C VAL A 700 -6.61 0.10 -19.51
N THR A 701 -5.32 0.38 -19.58
CA THR A 701 -4.36 0.02 -18.51
C THR A 701 -3.93 1.29 -17.79
N LEU A 702 -4.29 1.39 -16.53
CA LEU A 702 -3.99 2.51 -15.66
C LEU A 702 -2.76 2.19 -14.81
N ASP A 703 -1.74 3.02 -14.94
CA ASP A 703 -0.53 2.93 -14.15
C ASP A 703 -0.14 4.31 -13.61
N VAL A 704 0.63 4.33 -12.52
CA VAL A 704 1.19 5.56 -11.93
C VAL A 704 2.68 5.65 -12.26
N PRO A 705 3.27 6.85 -12.32
CA PRO A 705 4.71 7.01 -12.52
C PRO A 705 5.51 6.14 -11.54
N ALA A 706 6.60 5.55 -12.02
CA ALA A 706 7.42 4.61 -11.28
C ALA A 706 7.73 5.13 -9.87
N LEU A 707 7.18 4.45 -8.86
CA LEU A 707 7.52 4.72 -7.47
C LEU A 707 8.98 4.30 -7.22
N PRO A 708 9.67 4.93 -6.25
CA PRO A 708 10.98 4.46 -5.83
C PRO A 708 10.88 2.97 -5.50
N PRO A 709 11.82 2.15 -5.95
CA PRO A 709 11.59 0.72 -6.02
C PRO A 709 11.87 -0.03 -4.70
N ALA A 710 11.97 0.69 -3.58
CA ALA A 710 12.61 0.20 -2.36
C ALA A 710 11.90 0.69 -1.08
N PHE A 711 10.75 0.09 -0.75
CA PHE A 711 10.06 0.33 0.53
C PHE A 711 10.45 -0.72 1.59
N LEU A 712 10.29 -0.34 2.85
CA LEU A 712 10.59 -1.14 4.06
C LEU A 712 11.94 -1.87 4.03
N GLN A 713 12.96 -1.27 3.44
CA GLN A 713 14.30 -1.87 3.36
C GLN A 713 15.43 -0.88 3.64
N TYR A 714 15.11 0.40 3.78
CA TYR A 714 16.14 1.41 4.02
C TYR A 714 16.83 1.20 5.37
N SER A 715 18.17 1.21 5.36
CA SER A 715 19.06 0.98 6.50
C SER A 715 19.00 -0.40 7.17
N LYS A 716 17.99 -1.24 6.88
CA LYS A 716 17.85 -2.60 7.47
C LYS A 716 18.04 -3.73 6.45
N GLY A 717 17.87 -3.45 5.16
CA GLY A 717 17.86 -4.46 4.09
C GLY A 717 16.62 -5.35 4.14
N THR A 718 16.51 -6.25 3.16
CA THR A 718 15.43 -7.26 3.07
C THR A 718 15.64 -8.44 4.02
N GLY A 719 16.83 -8.61 4.60
CA GLY A 719 17.22 -9.83 5.32
C GLY A 719 17.40 -11.02 4.38
N SER A 720 17.62 -12.21 4.94
CA SER A 720 17.77 -13.46 4.18
C SER A 720 17.15 -14.64 4.91
N ALA A 721 16.85 -15.71 4.18
CA ALA A 721 16.32 -16.95 4.76
C ALA A 721 17.26 -17.53 5.84
N ALA A 722 18.58 -17.43 5.65
CA ALA A 722 19.56 -17.89 6.64
C ALA A 722 19.50 -17.07 7.94
N GLN A 723 19.34 -15.75 7.82
CA GLN A 723 19.20 -14.85 8.97
C GLN A 723 17.90 -15.12 9.74
N ALA A 724 16.78 -15.36 9.05
CA ALA A 724 15.50 -15.70 9.67
C ALA A 724 15.55 -17.03 10.40
N ALA A 725 16.03 -18.08 9.74
CA ALA A 725 16.17 -19.41 10.35
C ALA A 725 17.06 -19.38 11.59
N GLY A 726 18.21 -18.70 11.54
CA GLY A 726 19.11 -18.56 12.69
C GLY A 726 18.51 -17.71 13.82
N TYR A 727 17.76 -16.66 13.48
CA TYR A 727 17.03 -15.85 14.47
C TYR A 727 16.02 -16.71 15.22
N TYR A 728 15.17 -17.45 14.50
CA TYR A 728 14.17 -18.34 15.12
C TYR A 728 14.79 -19.46 15.94
N ALA A 729 15.84 -20.11 15.45
CA ALA A 729 16.56 -21.13 16.22
C ALA A 729 17.13 -20.60 17.55
N ALA A 730 17.47 -19.31 17.61
CA ALA A 730 17.99 -18.69 18.81
C ALA A 730 16.91 -18.18 19.78
N ILE A 731 15.78 -17.67 19.28
CA ILE A 731 14.70 -17.13 20.14
C ILE A 731 13.67 -18.18 20.57
N ASP A 732 13.55 -19.28 19.81
CA ASP A 732 12.64 -20.40 20.04
C ASP A 732 13.36 -21.76 19.84
N PRO A 733 14.40 -22.07 20.64
CA PRO A 733 15.27 -23.24 20.43
C PRO A 733 14.59 -24.59 20.66
N LEU A 734 13.34 -24.60 21.13
CA LEU A 734 12.54 -25.79 21.39
C LEU A 734 11.38 -25.96 20.40
N ASP A 735 11.27 -25.07 19.40
CA ASP A 735 10.20 -25.04 18.40
C ASP A 735 8.79 -25.02 19.02
N GLU A 736 8.63 -24.28 20.12
CA GLU A 736 7.36 -24.18 20.83
C GLU A 736 6.43 -23.13 20.21
N ARG A 737 6.90 -22.32 19.25
CA ARG A 737 6.13 -21.27 18.56
C ARG A 737 6.12 -21.48 17.05
N THR A 738 5.82 -22.70 16.63
CA THR A 738 5.78 -23.06 15.20
C THR A 738 4.41 -22.80 14.56
N THR A 739 3.36 -22.66 15.37
CA THR A 739 2.03 -22.23 14.93
C THR A 739 1.52 -21.03 15.74
N LEU A 740 0.58 -20.28 15.17
CA LEU A 740 -0.05 -19.15 15.84
C LEU A 740 -0.78 -19.59 17.13
N GLY A 741 -1.46 -20.74 17.09
CA GLY A 741 -2.12 -21.31 18.27
C GLY A 741 -1.16 -21.67 19.40
N ASP A 742 0.02 -22.22 19.07
CA ASP A 742 1.05 -22.51 20.07
C ASP A 742 1.61 -21.22 20.68
N TRP A 743 1.84 -20.19 19.86
CA TRP A 743 2.27 -18.88 20.34
C TRP A 743 1.24 -18.25 21.29
N TRP A 744 -0.06 -18.32 20.96
CA TRP A 744 -1.14 -17.88 21.84
C TRP A 744 -1.14 -18.63 23.16
N ALA A 745 -1.02 -19.96 23.12
CA ALA A 745 -1.00 -20.81 24.32
C ALA A 745 0.12 -20.42 25.29
N ILE A 746 1.32 -20.16 24.76
CA ILE A 746 2.50 -19.78 25.55
C ILE A 746 2.34 -18.41 26.18
N ASN A 747 1.77 -17.47 25.42
CA ASN A 747 1.61 -16.09 25.88
C ASN A 747 0.33 -15.87 26.70
N GLY A 748 -0.54 -16.86 26.84
CA GLY A 748 -1.71 -16.79 27.72
C GLY A 748 -2.99 -16.27 27.06
N PHE A 749 -3.04 -16.24 25.73
CA PHE A 749 -4.27 -16.06 24.97
C PHE A 749 -5.01 -17.40 24.85
N ASP A 750 -6.28 -17.37 24.43
CA ASP A 750 -6.99 -18.59 24.06
C ASP A 750 -6.31 -19.24 22.84
N PRO A 751 -5.87 -20.51 22.93
CA PRO A 751 -5.08 -21.15 21.88
C PRO A 751 -5.87 -21.49 20.61
N SER A 752 -7.21 -21.41 20.66
CA SER A 752 -8.08 -21.73 19.52
C SER A 752 -8.58 -20.51 18.77
N THR A 753 -8.67 -19.37 19.46
CA THR A 753 -9.30 -18.14 18.96
C THR A 753 -8.42 -16.90 19.09
N GLY A 754 -7.32 -16.97 19.82
CA GLY A 754 -6.49 -15.81 20.17
C GLY A 754 -7.15 -14.86 21.17
N ALA A 755 -8.36 -15.15 21.65
CA ALA A 755 -9.10 -14.26 22.53
C ALA A 755 -8.37 -14.03 23.88
N GLY A 756 -8.31 -12.77 24.30
CA GLY A 756 -7.73 -12.35 25.58
C GLY A 756 -7.03 -10.99 25.49
N GLY A 757 -6.79 -10.36 26.64
CA GLY A 757 -6.12 -9.06 26.67
C GLY A 757 -7.00 -7.88 26.24
N VAL A 758 -6.35 -6.78 25.89
CA VAL A 758 -6.94 -5.56 25.32
C VAL A 758 -6.99 -5.71 23.81
N ARG A 759 -8.14 -5.40 23.20
CA ARG A 759 -8.37 -5.53 21.76
C ARG A 759 -8.76 -4.18 21.14
N ALA A 760 -8.19 -3.83 19.99
CA ALA A 760 -8.66 -2.71 19.17
C ALA A 760 -8.62 -3.08 17.68
N SER A 761 -9.54 -2.51 16.90
CA SER A 761 -9.65 -2.74 15.45
C SER A 761 -9.60 -1.41 14.70
N PHE A 762 -8.64 -1.25 13.80
CA PHE A 762 -8.37 -0.01 13.08
C PHE A 762 -7.66 -0.25 11.75
N GLY A 763 -7.79 0.66 10.79
CA GLY A 763 -6.92 0.72 9.61
C GLY A 763 -5.68 1.55 9.92
N ASN A 764 -4.52 1.18 9.37
CA ASN A 764 -3.28 1.94 9.55
C ASN A 764 -2.85 2.61 8.24
N ASP A 765 -3.55 3.70 7.92
CA ASP A 765 -3.41 4.47 6.69
C ASP A 765 -2.07 5.22 6.58
N ASN A 766 -1.20 5.19 7.58
CA ASN A 766 0.06 5.91 7.52
C ASN A 766 1.31 5.03 7.65
N ASP A 767 1.14 3.71 7.61
CA ASP A 767 2.22 2.71 7.68
C ASP A 767 2.08 1.70 6.53
N LEU A 768 1.20 0.71 6.69
CA LEU A 768 1.03 -0.36 5.71
C LEU A 768 -0.34 -0.35 5.01
N GLY A 769 -1.34 0.40 5.49
CA GLY A 769 -2.68 0.47 4.86
C GLY A 769 -3.61 -0.71 5.13
N PHE A 770 -3.17 -1.73 5.87
CA PHE A 770 -4.01 -2.86 6.29
C PHE A 770 -4.98 -2.49 7.41
N GLY A 771 -6.04 -3.28 7.51
CA GLY A 771 -6.86 -3.43 8.70
C GLY A 771 -6.11 -4.23 9.76
N ARG A 772 -6.15 -3.78 11.00
CA ARG A 772 -5.40 -4.32 12.13
C ARG A 772 -6.37 -4.77 13.21
N ASP A 773 -6.45 -6.08 13.46
CA ASP A 773 -7.06 -6.62 14.68
C ASP A 773 -5.96 -6.83 15.71
N MET A 774 -5.78 -5.85 16.58
CA MET A 774 -4.69 -5.81 17.57
C MET A 774 -5.16 -6.38 18.90
N HIS A 775 -4.36 -7.28 19.47
CA HIS A 775 -4.56 -7.82 20.82
C HIS A 775 -3.27 -7.75 21.60
N CYS A 776 -3.33 -7.28 22.85
CA CYS A 776 -2.18 -7.26 23.74
C CYS A 776 -2.56 -7.68 25.15
N LEU A 777 -1.65 -8.38 25.83
CA LEU A 777 -1.78 -8.69 27.24
C LEU A 777 -0.44 -8.51 27.96
N SER A 778 -0.49 -8.51 29.29
CA SER A 778 0.69 -8.72 30.13
C SER A 778 0.47 -9.90 31.07
N SER A 779 1.53 -10.66 31.30
CA SER A 779 1.58 -11.77 32.27
C SER A 779 2.82 -11.64 33.12
N GLY A 780 2.66 -11.12 34.34
CA GLY A 780 3.79 -10.78 35.20
C GLY A 780 4.64 -9.66 34.61
N ALA A 781 5.86 -9.98 34.17
CA ALA A 781 6.78 -9.01 33.53
C ALA A 781 6.86 -9.20 32.01
N ASP A 782 6.08 -10.13 31.46
CA ASP A 782 6.02 -10.45 30.04
C ASP A 782 4.89 -9.61 29.42
N VAL A 783 5.15 -9.05 28.24
CA VAL A 783 4.13 -8.36 27.44
C VAL A 783 4.10 -9.06 26.09
N ALA A 784 2.90 -9.40 25.61
CA ALA A 784 2.71 -10.07 24.34
C ALA A 784 1.60 -9.37 23.56
N CYS A 785 1.86 -9.11 22.28
CA CYS A 785 0.90 -8.53 21.36
C CYS A 785 0.87 -9.36 20.07
N PHE A 786 -0.30 -9.48 19.46
CA PHE A 786 -0.43 -9.93 18.09
C PHE A 786 -1.34 -9.00 17.31
N VAL A 787 -1.07 -8.89 16.02
CA VAL A 787 -1.90 -8.16 15.08
C VAL A 787 -2.17 -9.04 13.87
N THR A 788 -3.44 -9.34 13.65
CA THR A 788 -3.89 -10.01 12.42
C THR A 788 -4.24 -8.94 11.40
N ASN A 789 -3.66 -9.06 10.21
CA ASN A 789 -3.83 -8.08 9.14
C ASN A 789 -4.91 -8.53 8.17
N TYR A 790 -5.79 -7.60 7.81
CA TYR A 790 -6.91 -7.80 6.91
C TYR A 790 -6.85 -6.81 5.75
N GLY A 791 -7.42 -7.21 4.62
CA GLY A 791 -7.42 -6.42 3.40
C GLY A 791 -6.06 -6.36 2.72
N GLN A 792 -5.86 -5.36 1.89
CA GLN A 792 -4.61 -5.14 1.16
C GLN A 792 -3.85 -3.93 1.74
N PRO A 793 -2.56 -3.76 1.44
CA PRO A 793 -1.82 -2.57 1.85
C PRO A 793 -2.12 -1.37 0.94
N ASP A 794 -3.37 -0.93 0.92
CA ASP A 794 -3.91 0.05 -0.03
C ASP A 794 -4.78 1.15 0.59
N GLN A 795 -4.86 1.20 1.92
CA GLN A 795 -5.64 2.20 2.66
C GLN A 795 -7.14 2.16 2.33
N ASP A 796 -7.66 1.03 1.81
CA ASP A 796 -9.11 0.85 1.67
C ASP A 796 -9.77 1.00 3.06
N PRO A 797 -10.71 1.95 3.24
CA PRO A 797 -11.44 2.12 4.50
C PRO A 797 -12.11 0.84 5.00
N GLY A 798 -12.52 -0.05 4.08
CA GLY A 798 -13.09 -1.36 4.36
C GLY A 798 -12.12 -2.32 5.05
N ASN A 799 -10.82 -2.10 4.97
CA ASN A 799 -9.83 -2.92 5.67
C ASN A 799 -10.05 -2.86 7.19
N ALA A 800 -10.38 -1.69 7.74
CA ALA A 800 -10.71 -1.54 9.15
C ALA A 800 -11.97 -2.34 9.54
N ASP A 801 -12.99 -2.34 8.68
CA ASP A 801 -14.22 -3.13 8.90
C ASP A 801 -13.93 -4.63 8.92
N GLN A 802 -13.07 -5.13 8.01
CA GLN A 802 -12.64 -6.53 8.00
C GLN A 802 -11.89 -6.89 9.29
N ALA A 803 -11.05 -6.00 9.81
CA ALA A 803 -10.35 -6.20 11.08
C ALA A 803 -11.29 -6.27 12.29
N LEU A 804 -12.38 -5.49 12.30
CA LEU A 804 -13.39 -5.57 13.35
C LEU A 804 -14.12 -6.93 13.34
N LEU A 805 -14.46 -7.42 12.15
CA LEU A 805 -15.10 -8.73 11.96
C LEU A 805 -14.19 -9.90 12.33
N ALA A 806 -12.89 -9.74 12.08
CA ALA A 806 -11.86 -10.72 12.39
C ALA A 806 -12.10 -12.13 11.79
N ASP A 807 -12.59 -12.19 10.54
CA ASP A 807 -12.76 -13.45 9.83
C ASP A 807 -11.40 -14.03 9.41
N THR A 808 -10.93 -15.03 10.16
CA THR A 808 -9.65 -15.69 9.92
C THR A 808 -9.45 -16.27 8.51
N THR A 809 -10.52 -16.48 7.72
CA THR A 809 -10.42 -16.91 6.32
C THR A 809 -10.03 -15.78 5.36
N GLN A 810 -10.17 -14.53 5.78
CA GLN A 810 -9.79 -13.32 5.04
C GLN A 810 -8.49 -12.69 5.57
N ALA A 811 -7.89 -13.28 6.61
CA ALA A 811 -6.65 -12.79 7.19
C ALA A 811 -5.47 -13.00 6.23
N VAL A 812 -4.63 -11.96 6.08
CA VAL A 812 -3.41 -11.99 5.26
C VAL A 812 -2.29 -12.69 6.03
N ALA A 813 -1.95 -12.16 7.20
CA ALA A 813 -0.89 -12.67 8.06
C ALA A 813 -1.06 -12.10 9.47
N THR A 814 -0.61 -12.86 10.47
CA THR A 814 -0.52 -12.39 11.86
C THR A 814 0.93 -12.12 12.23
N VAL A 815 1.23 -10.89 12.62
CA VAL A 815 2.52 -10.51 13.19
C VAL A 815 2.39 -10.52 14.71
N THR A 816 3.32 -11.18 15.38
CA THR A 816 3.32 -11.32 16.84
C THR A 816 4.61 -10.77 17.43
N MET A 817 4.50 -10.23 18.65
CA MET A 817 5.60 -9.67 19.40
C MET A 817 5.51 -10.09 20.86
N GLU A 818 6.62 -10.49 21.46
CA GLU A 818 6.72 -10.71 22.90
C GLU A 818 7.96 -10.02 23.47
N TYR A 819 7.78 -9.25 24.55
CA TYR A 819 8.84 -8.80 25.43
C TYR A 819 8.95 -9.78 26.60
N SER A 820 9.80 -10.79 26.44
CA SER A 820 9.93 -11.90 27.38
C SER A 820 11.37 -12.40 27.45
N ALA A 821 11.66 -13.26 28.43
CA ALA A 821 12.97 -13.87 28.56
C ALA A 821 13.26 -14.82 27.38
N VAL A 822 14.52 -14.94 26.97
CA VAL A 822 14.92 -15.91 25.93
C VAL A 822 15.15 -17.28 26.58
N PRO A 823 14.52 -18.36 26.06
CA PRO A 823 14.77 -19.72 26.56
C PRO A 823 16.27 -20.06 26.57
N GLY A 824 16.76 -20.63 27.66
CA GLY A 824 18.18 -20.95 27.85
C GLY A 824 19.05 -19.82 28.42
N TYR A 825 18.49 -18.61 28.62
CA TYR A 825 19.16 -17.46 29.24
C TYR A 825 18.56 -17.09 30.60
N SER A 826 19.09 -16.05 31.27
CA SER A 826 18.57 -15.61 32.57
C SER A 826 17.13 -15.09 32.42
N SER A 827 16.31 -15.22 33.47
CA SER A 827 14.95 -14.63 33.50
C SER A 827 14.95 -13.09 33.43
N SER A 828 16.11 -12.46 33.63
CA SER A 828 16.33 -11.02 33.43
C SER A 828 16.67 -10.63 31.99
N ASP A 829 17.04 -11.60 31.15
CA ASP A 829 17.51 -11.39 29.78
C ASP A 829 16.31 -11.30 28.83
N ARG A 830 15.54 -10.22 28.98
CA ARG A 830 14.32 -9.94 28.24
C ARG A 830 14.61 -9.09 27.01
N ILE A 831 14.03 -9.49 25.89
CA ILE A 831 14.15 -8.80 24.61
C ILE A 831 12.81 -8.82 23.89
N VAL A 832 12.64 -7.93 22.92
CA VAL A 832 11.54 -7.99 21.96
C VAL A 832 11.84 -9.07 20.93
N LYS A 833 10.91 -10.01 20.74
CA LYS A 833 10.96 -11.10 19.76
C LYS A 833 9.82 -10.97 18.76
N PHE A 834 10.09 -11.24 17.49
CA PHE A 834 9.11 -11.18 16.41
C PHE A 834 8.83 -12.56 15.85
N TYR A 835 7.56 -12.87 15.57
CA TYR A 835 7.16 -14.02 14.76
C TYR A 835 6.07 -13.62 13.78
N VAL A 836 6.10 -14.16 12.57
CA VAL A 836 5.09 -13.94 11.54
C VAL A 836 4.44 -15.28 11.23
N TYR A 837 3.11 -15.30 11.17
CA TYR A 837 2.33 -16.49 10.86
C TYR A 837 1.42 -16.27 9.66
N GLN A 838 1.18 -17.35 8.93
CA GLN A 838 0.21 -17.37 7.83
C GLN A 838 -1.22 -17.21 8.34
N GLY A 839 -2.00 -16.31 7.75
CA GLY A 839 -3.41 -16.09 8.08
C GLY A 839 -3.62 -15.65 9.53
N GLY A 840 -4.82 -15.88 10.07
CA GLY A 840 -5.22 -15.51 11.44
C GLY A 840 -5.76 -16.67 12.28
N GLY A 841 -5.69 -17.90 11.77
CA GLY A 841 -6.19 -19.09 12.45
C GLY A 841 -5.13 -19.80 13.30
N PRO A 842 -5.53 -20.66 14.27
CA PRO A 842 -4.59 -21.32 15.19
C PRO A 842 -3.61 -22.27 14.49
N SER A 843 -3.94 -22.76 13.30
CA SER A 843 -3.06 -23.62 12.49
C SER A 843 -2.11 -22.85 11.57
N GLY A 844 -2.12 -21.52 11.61
CA GLY A 844 -1.20 -20.68 10.83
C GLY A 844 0.25 -21.02 11.16
N VAL A 845 1.02 -21.43 10.14
CA VAL A 845 2.42 -21.82 10.31
C VAL A 845 3.32 -20.59 10.38
N ARG A 846 4.42 -20.70 11.14
CA ARG A 846 5.45 -19.66 11.19
C ARG A 846 6.12 -19.49 9.83
N LEU A 847 6.27 -18.23 9.39
CA LEU A 847 6.88 -17.84 8.12
C LEU A 847 8.22 -17.13 8.36
N ASP A 848 9.20 -17.38 7.49
CA ASP A 848 10.50 -16.69 7.54
C ASP A 848 10.46 -15.28 6.92
N SER A 849 9.45 -15.02 6.07
CA SER A 849 9.27 -13.74 5.37
C SER A 849 7.81 -13.42 5.11
N ALA A 850 7.52 -12.14 4.89
CA ALA A 850 6.23 -11.67 4.40
C ALA A 850 6.40 -10.45 3.49
N ASP A 851 5.46 -10.28 2.57
CA ASP A 851 5.36 -9.11 1.69
C ASP A 851 4.25 -8.20 2.19
N LEU A 852 4.64 -7.14 2.92
CA LEU A 852 3.72 -6.20 3.56
C LEU A 852 3.51 -4.91 2.78
N ASP A 853 4.24 -4.70 1.68
CA ASP A 853 4.21 -3.46 0.88
C ASP A 853 4.03 -3.70 -0.63
N LYS A 854 3.75 -4.94 -1.05
CA LYS A 854 3.63 -5.38 -2.45
C LYS A 854 4.93 -5.23 -3.26
N THR A 855 6.08 -4.96 -2.61
CA THR A 855 7.40 -4.88 -3.28
C THR A 855 8.20 -6.18 -3.17
N GLY A 856 7.61 -7.21 -2.58
CA GLY A 856 8.19 -8.54 -2.45
C GLY A 856 8.53 -8.91 -1.00
N PRO A 857 8.75 -10.21 -0.71
CA PRO A 857 8.96 -10.67 0.65
C PRO A 857 10.22 -10.12 1.31
N LYS A 858 10.12 -9.78 2.59
CA LYS A 858 11.24 -9.39 3.47
C LYS A 858 11.29 -10.32 4.67
N PHE A 859 12.49 -10.65 5.13
CA PHE A 859 12.75 -11.70 6.10
C PHE A 859 12.74 -11.19 7.54
N VAL A 860 12.23 -11.99 8.46
CA VAL A 860 12.26 -11.72 9.90
C VAL A 860 13.70 -11.86 10.43
N PRO A 861 14.17 -11.02 11.37
CA PRO A 861 13.47 -9.89 11.99
C PRO A 861 13.56 -8.59 11.20
N ASN A 862 14.39 -8.49 10.15
CA ASN A 862 14.62 -7.24 9.40
C ASN A 862 13.32 -6.61 8.88
N LEU A 863 12.36 -7.43 8.43
CA LEU A 863 10.99 -7.02 8.10
C LEU A 863 10.34 -6.16 9.18
N CYS A 864 10.52 -6.51 10.46
CA CYS A 864 9.89 -5.83 11.58
C CYS A 864 10.74 -4.66 12.11
N LEU A 865 12.07 -4.74 12.01
CA LEU A 865 13.00 -3.75 12.60
C LEU A 865 12.97 -2.37 11.90
N VAL A 866 12.43 -2.29 10.68
CA VAL A 866 12.22 -1.00 10.00
C VAL A 866 11.23 -0.13 10.78
N CYS A 867 10.09 -0.71 11.19
CA CYS A 867 9.08 0.01 11.96
C CYS A 867 9.37 0.00 13.46
N HIS A 868 9.91 -1.11 13.99
CA HIS A 868 10.11 -1.33 15.43
C HIS A 868 11.48 -0.89 15.98
N GLY A 869 12.36 -0.38 15.12
CA GLY A 869 13.70 0.01 15.50
C GLY A 869 14.60 -1.18 15.81
N GLY A 870 15.86 -0.88 16.14
CA GLY A 870 16.89 -1.88 16.38
C GLY A 870 17.63 -2.30 15.11
N ASN A 871 18.55 -3.25 15.23
CA ASN A 871 19.27 -3.82 14.09
C ASN A 871 19.59 -5.30 14.28
N TYR A 872 19.54 -6.06 13.19
CA TYR A 872 19.94 -7.45 13.15
C TYR A 872 20.77 -7.72 11.90
N ASN A 873 22.06 -7.90 12.10
CA ASN A 873 23.01 -8.32 11.09
C ASN A 873 24.10 -9.19 11.73
N PRO A 874 23.78 -10.47 12.05
CA PRO A 874 24.69 -11.33 12.79
C PRO A 874 25.95 -11.68 11.99
N VAL A 875 27.08 -11.83 12.68
CA VAL A 875 28.35 -12.22 12.05
C VAL A 875 28.29 -13.64 11.48
N ASP A 876 27.64 -14.56 12.21
CA ASP A 876 27.28 -15.90 11.75
C ASP A 876 25.75 -16.03 11.77
N PRO A 877 25.07 -15.84 10.62
CA PRO A 877 23.63 -15.99 10.53
C PRO A 877 23.10 -17.34 11.00
N ALA A 878 23.90 -18.41 10.98
CA ALA A 878 23.45 -19.73 11.42
C ALA A 878 23.44 -19.88 12.96
N ASN A 879 24.23 -19.07 13.68
CA ASN A 879 24.39 -19.17 15.14
C ASN A 879 24.51 -17.79 15.78
N PRO A 880 23.48 -16.93 15.72
CA PRO A 880 23.55 -15.60 16.28
C PRO A 880 23.70 -15.67 17.81
N SER A 881 24.54 -14.80 18.38
CA SER A 881 24.68 -14.67 19.83
C SER A 881 23.46 -14.00 20.47
N PHE A 882 23.30 -14.17 21.78
CA PHE A 882 22.28 -13.42 22.55
C PHE A 882 22.32 -11.91 22.31
N SER A 883 23.53 -11.36 22.13
CA SER A 883 23.69 -9.93 21.92
C SER A 883 23.22 -9.47 20.54
N GLU A 884 23.30 -10.34 19.53
CA GLU A 884 22.85 -10.04 18.17
C GLU A 884 21.34 -10.22 18.05
N ILE A 885 20.74 -11.25 18.66
CA ILE A 885 19.27 -11.41 18.67
C ILE A 885 18.56 -10.34 19.53
N ASN A 886 19.26 -9.77 20.51
CA ASN A 886 18.81 -8.55 21.18
C ASN A 886 19.02 -7.34 20.25
N ALA A 887 18.12 -7.21 19.28
CA ALA A 887 18.17 -6.19 18.24
C ALA A 887 17.98 -4.76 18.78
N GLY A 888 17.50 -4.60 20.03
CA GLY A 888 17.14 -3.29 20.58
C GLY A 888 15.83 -2.71 20.03
N ALA A 889 14.94 -3.59 19.56
CA ALA A 889 13.61 -3.21 19.06
C ALA A 889 12.65 -2.82 20.18
N SER A 890 11.58 -2.10 19.83
CA SER A 890 10.53 -1.63 20.74
C SER A 890 9.13 -2.03 20.27
N PHE A 891 8.19 -2.19 21.21
CA PHE A 891 6.78 -2.13 20.89
C PHE A 891 6.45 -0.69 20.45
N ARG A 892 5.48 -0.52 19.56
CA ARG A 892 5.12 0.79 19.00
C ARG A 892 4.00 1.41 19.79
N GLU A 893 4.04 2.72 19.95
CA GLU A 893 2.89 3.49 20.39
C GLU A 893 1.73 3.37 19.41
N PHE A 894 0.52 3.40 19.95
CA PHE A 894 -0.72 3.51 19.19
C PHE A 894 -1.04 4.99 18.98
N ASP A 895 -0.55 5.51 17.85
CA ASP A 895 -0.72 6.89 17.40
C ASP A 895 -2.01 7.01 16.58
N THR A 896 -3.11 7.35 17.26
CA THR A 896 -4.46 7.44 16.66
C THR A 896 -4.59 8.48 15.55
N HIS A 897 -3.62 9.39 15.40
CA HIS A 897 -3.57 10.32 14.27
C HIS A 897 -3.38 9.61 12.92
N SER A 898 -2.74 8.45 12.96
CA SER A 898 -2.37 7.67 11.77
C SER A 898 -3.38 6.60 11.38
N PHE A 899 -4.48 6.48 12.13
CA PHE A 899 -5.42 5.38 11.99
C PHE A 899 -6.75 5.82 11.38
N THR A 900 -7.37 4.89 10.67
CA THR A 900 -8.80 4.91 10.29
C THR A 900 -9.55 3.90 11.13
N TYR A 901 -10.87 4.05 11.20
CA TYR A 901 -11.69 3.29 12.14
C TYR A 901 -12.85 2.59 11.42
N PRO A 902 -13.22 1.38 11.86
CA PRO A 902 -14.39 0.69 11.36
C PRO A 902 -15.63 1.58 11.47
N GLY A 903 -16.49 1.51 10.47
CA GLY A 903 -17.73 2.28 10.47
C GLY A 903 -18.61 2.01 11.69
N ALA A 904 -18.61 0.75 12.15
CA ALA A 904 -19.37 0.28 13.31
C ALA A 904 -18.66 0.49 14.67
N SER A 905 -17.39 0.92 14.67
CA SER A 905 -16.60 1.15 15.89
C SER A 905 -15.63 2.33 15.70
N PRO A 906 -16.14 3.58 15.68
CA PRO A 906 -15.32 4.77 15.53
C PRO A 906 -14.31 4.91 16.68
N GLN A 907 -13.28 5.74 16.49
CA GLN A 907 -12.23 6.01 17.47
C GLN A 907 -12.76 6.25 18.90
N ALA A 908 -13.82 7.05 19.02
CA ALA A 908 -14.39 7.44 20.31
C ALA A 908 -14.87 6.25 21.15
N ASP A 909 -15.19 5.12 20.50
CA ASP A 909 -15.64 3.89 21.15
C ASP A 909 -14.46 3.00 21.60
N GLN A 910 -13.23 3.32 21.17
CA GLN A 910 -12.01 2.54 21.42
C GLN A 910 -10.91 3.32 22.19
N GLU A 911 -11.24 4.50 22.74
CA GLU A 911 -10.26 5.39 23.41
C GLU A 911 -9.62 4.74 24.66
N ASP A 912 -10.42 4.02 25.46
CA ASP A 912 -9.93 3.32 26.66
C ASP A 912 -8.99 2.17 26.26
N GLU A 913 -9.31 1.45 25.18
CA GLU A 913 -8.48 0.40 24.61
C GLU A 913 -7.14 0.95 24.11
N PHE A 914 -7.12 2.07 23.36
CA PHE A 914 -5.87 2.69 22.93
C PHE A 914 -5.01 3.20 24.10
N TYR A 915 -5.64 3.72 25.16
CA TYR A 915 -4.94 4.09 26.38
C TYR A 915 -4.26 2.87 27.02
N ASP A 916 -5.01 1.79 27.23
CA ASP A 916 -4.50 0.56 27.86
C ASP A 916 -3.42 -0.12 27.00
N LEU A 917 -3.59 -0.15 25.68
CA LEU A 917 -2.58 -0.61 24.73
C LEU A 917 -1.27 0.19 24.87
N ASN A 918 -1.35 1.52 24.94
CA ASN A 918 -0.17 2.35 25.17
C ASN A 918 0.45 2.15 26.56
N GLN A 919 -0.35 1.82 27.60
CA GLN A 919 0.21 1.43 28.90
C GLN A 919 0.99 0.11 28.81
N LEU A 920 0.51 -0.87 28.04
CA LEU A 920 1.24 -2.13 27.80
C LEU A 920 2.55 -1.90 27.04
N VAL A 921 2.58 -0.97 26.09
CA VAL A 921 3.81 -0.54 25.40
C VAL A 921 4.86 -0.06 26.41
N LEU A 922 4.48 0.76 27.39
CA LEU A 922 5.41 1.26 28.43
C LEU A 922 6.00 0.15 29.31
N LEU A 923 5.35 -1.00 29.44
CA LEU A 923 5.86 -2.16 30.18
C LEU A 923 6.92 -2.96 29.40
N SER A 924 7.08 -2.71 28.10
CA SER A 924 7.97 -3.47 27.19
C SER A 924 9.40 -2.92 27.09
N ASN A 925 9.79 -1.98 27.95
CA ASN A 925 11.05 -1.22 27.86
C ASN A 925 11.26 -0.57 26.47
N PRO A 926 10.31 0.26 25.98
CA PRO A 926 10.39 0.87 24.67
C PRO A 926 11.45 1.98 24.61
N ALA A 927 11.75 2.47 23.40
CA ALA A 927 12.66 3.59 23.19
C ALA A 927 12.26 4.83 24.01
N PRO A 928 13.22 5.63 24.52
CA PRO A 928 12.90 6.82 25.31
C PRO A 928 11.97 7.82 24.62
N ALA A 929 12.09 7.96 23.29
CA ALA A 929 11.23 8.83 22.49
C ALA A 929 9.76 8.36 22.48
N ILE A 930 9.52 7.05 22.49
CA ILE A 930 8.17 6.47 22.63
C ILE A 930 7.60 6.79 24.02
N VAL A 931 8.40 6.64 25.08
CA VAL A 931 7.97 6.96 26.46
C VAL A 931 7.56 8.43 26.57
N GLU A 932 8.36 9.32 25.99
CA GLU A 932 8.06 10.76 25.97
C GLU A 932 6.77 11.05 25.18
N LEU A 933 6.62 10.46 23.99
CA LEU A 933 5.45 10.68 23.13
C LEU A 933 4.15 10.18 23.77
N VAL A 934 4.14 8.96 24.32
CA VAL A 934 2.99 8.43 25.08
C VAL A 934 2.68 9.31 26.29
N GLY A 935 3.71 9.81 26.99
CA GLY A 935 3.53 10.76 28.08
C GLY A 935 2.86 12.07 27.65
N GLN A 936 3.11 12.52 26.42
CA GLN A 936 2.48 13.72 25.85
C GLN A 936 1.04 13.46 25.41
N PHE A 937 0.77 12.32 24.75
CA PHE A 937 -0.59 11.92 24.34
C PHE A 937 -1.57 11.96 25.51
N TYR A 938 -1.13 11.54 26.70
CA TYR A 938 -2.00 11.41 27.88
C TYR A 938 -1.71 12.46 28.96
N ALA A 939 -1.08 13.58 28.61
CA ALA A 939 -0.77 14.65 29.56
C ALA A 939 -2.01 15.27 30.20
N ASN A 940 -3.17 15.20 29.52
CA ASN A 940 -4.43 15.83 29.93
C ASN A 940 -5.55 14.82 30.27
N GLY A 941 -5.26 13.52 30.37
CA GLY A 941 -6.27 12.49 30.65
C GLY A 941 -6.01 11.18 29.90
N GLN A 942 -7.03 10.32 29.84
CA GLN A 942 -6.97 9.03 29.13
C GLN A 942 -7.32 9.13 27.65
N THR A 943 -7.97 10.22 27.21
CA THR A 943 -8.17 10.50 25.79
C THR A 943 -6.85 10.91 25.15
N VAL A 944 -6.52 10.30 24.02
CA VAL A 944 -5.28 10.57 23.28
C VAL A 944 -5.29 11.98 22.67
N ASP A 945 -4.26 12.78 22.96
CA ASP A 945 -4.01 14.02 22.20
C ASP A 945 -3.16 13.70 20.96
N ALA A 946 -3.84 13.32 19.88
CA ALA A 946 -3.23 13.00 18.58
C ALA A 946 -2.40 14.17 17.99
N ASN A 947 -2.64 15.40 18.45
CA ASN A 947 -1.93 16.61 18.01
C ASN A 947 -0.86 17.06 19.01
N ALA A 948 -0.45 16.18 19.94
CA ALA A 948 0.63 16.47 20.85
C ALA A 948 1.93 16.81 20.10
N VAL A 949 2.54 17.95 20.47
CA VAL A 949 3.81 18.43 19.93
C VAL A 949 4.87 18.36 21.03
N PRO A 950 6.07 17.79 20.79
CA PRO A 950 7.11 17.72 21.81
C PRO A 950 7.60 19.09 22.29
N ALA A 951 8.04 19.16 23.54
CA ALA A 951 8.35 20.42 24.20
C ALA A 951 9.45 21.23 23.49
N ASP A 952 10.48 20.57 22.94
CA ASP A 952 11.57 21.23 22.20
C ASP A 952 11.07 21.85 20.88
N TRP A 953 10.11 21.20 20.22
CA TRP A 953 9.43 21.73 19.03
C TRP A 953 8.53 22.91 19.34
N GLN A 954 7.85 22.90 20.50
CA GLN A 954 7.04 24.04 20.96
C GLN A 954 7.91 25.25 21.36
N ALA A 955 9.05 25.00 22.00
CA ALA A 955 9.95 26.04 22.51
C ALA A 955 10.76 26.74 21.42
N ALA A 956 10.96 26.08 20.28
CA ALA A 956 11.69 26.62 19.13
C ALA A 956 10.87 27.71 18.42
N GLN A 957 11.05 28.98 18.80
CA GLN A 957 10.44 30.12 18.09
C GLN A 957 11.41 30.69 17.05
N THR A 958 11.03 30.60 15.78
CA THR A 958 11.59 31.37 14.67
C THR A 958 10.61 32.49 14.28
N SER A 959 11.12 33.62 13.81
CA SER A 959 10.27 34.71 13.30
C SER A 959 9.76 34.39 11.89
N GLY A 960 8.44 34.38 11.65
CA GLY A 960 7.84 34.17 10.32
C GLY A 960 6.60 33.26 10.34
N SER A 961 6.13 32.82 9.16
CA SER A 961 5.00 31.88 8.98
C SER A 961 5.38 30.39 9.14
N ASN A 962 6.67 30.08 9.29
CA ASN A 962 7.21 28.71 9.42
C ASN A 962 7.59 28.40 10.87
N LEU A 963 6.60 28.20 11.74
CA LEU A 963 6.82 27.78 13.12
C LEU A 963 7.19 26.29 13.15
N PRO A 964 8.26 25.86 13.86
CA PRO A 964 8.63 24.45 14.01
C PRO A 964 7.48 23.55 14.47
N ALA A 965 6.66 23.99 15.41
CA ALA A 965 5.46 23.25 15.83
C ALA A 965 4.45 23.02 14.67
N GLY A 966 4.35 23.96 13.73
CA GLY A 966 3.52 23.81 12.53
C GLY A 966 4.09 22.77 11.56
N LEU A 967 5.41 22.78 11.32
CA LEU A 967 6.07 21.71 10.55
C LEU A 967 5.85 20.34 11.20
N TYR A 968 5.91 20.28 12.53
CA TYR A 968 5.72 19.02 13.23
C TYR A 968 4.32 18.45 13.00
N LEU A 969 3.27 19.27 13.14
CA LEU A 969 1.88 18.86 12.92
C LEU A 969 1.56 18.56 11.45
N ASP A 970 2.13 19.35 10.54
CA ASP A 970 1.83 19.26 9.11
C ASP A 970 2.61 18.13 8.42
N VAL A 971 3.82 17.85 8.87
CA VAL A 971 4.77 16.95 8.20
C VAL A 971 5.27 15.84 9.12
N VAL A 972 5.96 16.18 10.22
CA VAL A 972 6.70 15.18 11.01
C VAL A 972 5.78 14.15 11.65
N GLY A 973 4.75 14.59 12.37
CA GLY A 973 3.76 13.71 13.01
C GLY A 973 2.96 12.87 12.00
N LYS A 974 2.79 13.38 10.78
CA LYS A 974 2.01 12.75 9.71
C LYS A 974 2.82 11.87 8.76
N SER A 975 4.15 11.93 8.76
CA SER A 975 4.93 11.23 7.72
C SER A 975 6.29 10.69 8.20
N CYS A 976 6.76 11.08 9.38
CA CYS A 976 8.11 10.73 9.83
C CYS A 976 8.13 10.10 11.22
N ARG A 977 7.29 10.59 12.15
CA ARG A 977 7.35 10.28 13.59
C ARG A 977 7.31 8.78 13.87
N THR A 978 6.34 8.07 13.31
CA THR A 978 6.08 6.65 13.60
C THR A 978 7.36 5.82 13.56
N CYS A 979 8.01 5.65 12.40
CA CYS A 979 9.21 4.81 12.36
C CYS A 979 10.36 5.38 13.19
N HIS A 980 10.51 6.70 13.23
CA HIS A 980 11.70 7.34 13.80
C HIS A 980 11.75 7.34 15.33
N VAL A 981 10.63 7.47 16.03
CA VAL A 981 10.63 7.39 17.52
C VAL A 981 10.95 5.98 18.03
N ALA A 982 10.75 4.95 17.19
CA ALA A 982 11.17 3.58 17.49
C ALA A 982 12.65 3.35 17.29
N GLN A 983 13.30 4.11 16.41
CA GLN A 983 14.72 3.92 16.15
C GLN A 983 15.47 4.33 17.43
N PRO A 984 16.22 3.40 18.03
CA PRO A 984 16.88 3.69 19.29
C PRO A 984 17.93 4.77 19.04
N ASP A 985 17.86 5.90 19.75
CA ASP A 985 19.04 6.68 20.14
C ASP A 985 18.71 7.76 21.18
N TYR A 986 19.25 7.62 22.40
CA TYR A 986 19.43 8.77 23.29
C TYR A 986 20.66 8.58 24.19
N ASN A 987 21.70 9.40 23.97
CA ASN A 987 22.75 9.66 24.97
C ASN A 987 22.70 11.15 25.37
N PRO A 988 22.21 11.48 26.59
CA PRO A 988 22.09 12.87 27.07
C PRO A 988 23.43 13.60 27.31
N LEU A 989 24.59 12.97 27.07
CA LEU A 989 25.91 13.53 27.40
C LEU A 989 26.92 13.59 26.24
N ALA A 990 26.52 13.35 24.99
CA ALA A 990 27.43 13.46 23.85
C ALA A 990 27.36 14.86 23.21
N LEU A 991 28.33 15.72 23.55
CA LEU A 991 28.43 17.09 23.03
C LEU A 991 28.79 17.19 21.52
N ASN A 992 28.94 16.08 20.80
CA ASN A 992 29.36 16.05 19.39
C ASN A 992 28.51 15.06 18.57
N ASN A 993 27.44 15.58 17.94
CA ASN A 993 26.70 15.09 16.76
C ASN A 993 26.88 13.61 16.33
N SER A 994 25.96 12.73 16.72
CA SER A 994 25.68 11.43 16.06
C SER A 994 24.61 10.62 16.83
N ALA A 995 23.34 10.92 16.56
CA ALA A 995 22.18 10.13 16.96
C ALA A 995 21.24 10.02 15.76
N TYR A 996 20.61 8.86 15.55
CA TYR A 996 19.51 8.69 14.62
C TYR A 996 18.38 9.66 14.98
N PRO A 997 17.78 10.37 14.01
CA PRO A 997 16.78 11.36 14.33
C PRO A 997 15.48 10.72 14.82
N ASP A 998 15.22 10.73 16.13
CA ASP A 998 13.96 10.31 16.77
C ASP A 998 12.77 11.25 16.51
N TRP A 999 13.04 12.47 16.04
CA TRP A 999 12.09 13.56 15.81
C TRP A 999 11.34 14.12 17.02
N ASN A 1000 11.66 13.73 18.25
CA ASN A 1000 11.15 14.39 19.46
C ASN A 1000 11.88 15.70 19.76
N SER A 1001 13.10 15.90 19.23
CA SER A 1001 13.85 17.15 19.35
C SER A 1001 13.91 17.94 18.05
N TYR A 1002 13.49 19.20 18.11
CA TYR A 1002 13.67 20.17 17.03
C TYR A 1002 15.15 20.46 16.78
N SER A 1003 15.96 20.58 17.85
CA SER A 1003 17.39 20.85 17.71
C SER A 1003 18.10 19.76 16.91
N MET A 1004 17.74 18.49 17.14
CA MET A 1004 18.26 17.37 16.38
C MET A 1004 17.79 17.39 14.91
N PHE A 1005 16.50 17.66 14.67
CA PHE A 1005 15.98 17.81 13.31
C PHE A 1005 16.74 18.89 12.53
N ARG A 1006 16.96 20.05 13.16
CA ARG A 1006 17.74 21.14 12.60
C ARG A 1006 19.14 20.65 12.24
N ASP A 1007 19.82 19.90 13.10
CA ASP A 1007 21.22 19.55 12.90
C ASP A 1007 21.43 18.51 11.77
N VAL A 1008 20.43 17.68 11.46
CA VAL A 1008 20.47 16.69 10.35
C VAL A 1008 19.77 17.13 9.06
N ARG A 1009 19.19 18.34 9.01
CA ARG A 1009 18.31 18.81 7.92
C ARG A 1009 18.86 18.65 6.50
N GLN A 1010 20.17 18.78 6.28
CA GLN A 1010 20.78 18.60 4.96
C GLN A 1010 20.74 17.15 4.51
N PHE A 1011 20.96 16.20 5.43
CA PHE A 1011 20.82 14.78 5.15
C PHE A 1011 19.35 14.42 4.93
N SER A 1012 18.44 14.99 5.73
CA SER A 1012 17.00 14.82 5.51
C SER A 1012 16.55 15.35 4.15
N HIS A 1013 17.05 16.51 3.70
CA HIS A 1013 16.77 17.03 2.37
C HIS A 1013 17.25 16.06 1.28
N PHE A 1014 18.47 15.53 1.41
CA PHE A 1014 18.98 14.56 0.45
C PHE A 1014 18.08 13.32 0.36
N LEU A 1015 17.73 12.69 1.50
CA LEU A 1015 16.93 11.47 1.49
C LEU A 1015 15.50 11.68 0.99
N VAL A 1016 14.89 12.81 1.34
CA VAL A 1016 13.51 13.13 0.96
C VAL A 1016 13.48 13.70 -0.45
N CYS A 1017 14.14 14.82 -0.72
CA CYS A 1017 13.94 15.57 -1.95
C CYS A 1017 14.85 15.16 -3.11
N ASP A 1018 16.12 14.85 -2.83
CA ASP A 1018 17.08 14.53 -3.89
C ASP A 1018 17.00 13.05 -4.30
N ALA A 1019 17.02 12.15 -3.31
CA ALA A 1019 17.03 10.70 -3.50
C ALA A 1019 15.63 10.06 -3.49
N LYS A 1020 14.60 10.76 -2.97
CA LYS A 1020 13.20 10.28 -2.92
C LYS A 1020 13.05 8.86 -2.34
N ILE A 1021 13.80 8.54 -1.28
CA ILE A 1021 13.76 7.24 -0.60
C ILE A 1021 13.10 7.30 0.78
N MET A 1022 12.66 8.50 1.18
CA MET A 1022 11.92 8.78 2.41
C MET A 1022 10.63 9.56 2.10
N PRO A 1023 9.53 9.32 2.84
CA PRO A 1023 9.34 8.27 3.86
C PRO A 1023 9.51 6.84 3.31
N ASN A 1024 10.07 5.92 4.10
CA ASN A 1024 10.45 4.58 3.57
C ASN A 1024 9.34 3.50 3.66
N ALA A 1025 8.12 3.88 4.01
CA ALA A 1025 6.95 3.01 3.86
C ALA A 1025 6.11 3.51 2.68
N LEU A 1026 5.65 2.59 1.83
CA LEU A 1026 4.96 2.90 0.56
C LEU A 1026 3.77 3.84 0.77
N VAL A 1027 2.90 3.50 1.72
CA VAL A 1027 1.70 4.26 2.05
C VAL A 1027 2.06 5.64 2.60
N THR A 1028 3.01 5.73 3.54
CA THR A 1028 3.48 7.01 4.08
C THR A 1028 4.13 7.88 3.01
N PHE A 1029 4.90 7.29 2.10
CA PHE A 1029 5.52 7.97 0.98
C PHE A 1029 4.46 8.62 0.09
N LYS A 1030 3.42 7.87 -0.27
CA LYS A 1030 2.27 8.37 -1.03
C LYS A 1030 1.57 9.51 -0.31
N ASN A 1031 1.20 9.32 0.96
CA ASN A 1031 0.56 10.34 1.77
C ASN A 1031 1.39 11.62 1.88
N PHE A 1032 2.72 11.51 1.86
CA PHE A 1032 3.62 12.65 1.85
C PHE A 1032 3.59 13.35 0.50
N TRP A 1033 3.94 12.66 -0.59
CA TRP A 1033 4.12 13.26 -1.92
C TRP A 1033 2.84 13.73 -2.60
N LEU A 1034 1.70 13.08 -2.31
CA LEU A 1034 0.39 13.40 -2.89
C LEU A 1034 -0.45 14.31 -2.01
N SER A 1035 0.08 14.78 -0.88
CA SER A 1035 -0.69 15.64 0.04
C SER A 1035 -1.06 16.98 -0.59
N LEU A 1036 -2.33 17.39 -0.50
CA LEU A 1036 -2.82 18.64 -1.08
C LEU A 1036 -3.10 19.75 -0.06
N GLY A 1037 -3.16 19.43 1.23
CA GLY A 1037 -3.61 20.37 2.27
C GLY A 1037 -3.12 20.04 3.68
N PRO A 1038 -2.02 20.67 4.16
CA PRO A 1038 -1.03 21.39 3.37
C PRO A 1038 -0.22 20.43 2.47
N HIS A 1039 0.35 20.94 1.37
CA HIS A 1039 1.27 20.18 0.52
C HIS A 1039 2.58 19.93 1.27
N ARG A 1040 2.71 18.75 1.88
CA ARG A 1040 3.77 18.36 2.81
C ARG A 1040 5.18 18.45 2.19
N PRO A 1041 5.41 18.11 0.91
CA PRO A 1041 6.74 18.25 0.30
C PRO A 1041 7.18 19.71 0.25
N GLU A 1042 6.28 20.63 -0.10
CA GLU A 1042 6.58 22.07 -0.13
C GLU A 1042 6.81 22.60 1.29
N ARG A 1043 5.97 22.22 2.27
CA ARG A 1043 6.16 22.62 3.67
C ARG A 1043 7.49 22.13 4.23
N PHE A 1044 7.90 20.92 3.87
CA PHE A 1044 9.20 20.39 4.23
C PHE A 1044 10.33 21.17 3.55
N ALA A 1045 10.23 21.41 2.23
CA ALA A 1045 11.20 22.16 1.44
C ALA A 1045 11.44 23.57 1.99
N ASP A 1046 10.36 24.32 2.22
CA ASP A 1046 10.37 25.68 2.79
C ASP A 1046 11.11 25.76 4.13
N PHE A 1047 11.10 24.66 4.87
CA PHE A 1047 11.72 24.60 6.18
C PHE A 1047 13.21 24.25 6.12
N VAL A 1048 13.60 23.36 5.20
CA VAL A 1048 14.98 22.90 5.08
C VAL A 1048 15.82 23.79 4.15
N ASP A 1049 15.20 24.65 3.33
CA ASP A 1049 15.85 25.64 2.46
C ASP A 1049 16.55 26.76 3.27
N PRO A 1050 17.87 27.00 3.08
CA PRO A 1050 18.62 28.11 3.66
C PRO A 1050 18.04 29.51 3.37
N ALA A 1051 17.32 29.69 2.26
CA ALA A 1051 16.74 30.98 1.85
C ALA A 1051 15.62 31.49 2.79
N SER A 1052 15.08 30.62 3.65
CA SER A 1052 14.01 30.92 4.62
C SER A 1052 14.44 31.73 5.86
N GLY A 1053 15.71 32.18 5.92
CA GLY A 1053 16.18 33.14 6.93
C GLY A 1053 17.09 32.58 8.02
N TRP A 1054 17.73 31.43 7.80
CA TRP A 1054 18.73 30.88 8.73
C TRP A 1054 20.14 31.39 8.40
N PRO A 1055 20.97 31.79 9.39
CA PRO A 1055 22.36 32.13 9.14
C PRO A 1055 23.15 30.87 8.76
N SER A 1056 23.47 30.74 7.49
CA SER A 1056 24.25 29.65 6.90
C SER A 1056 25.76 29.93 7.01
N SER A 1057 26.53 28.99 7.57
CA SER A 1057 27.96 28.87 7.22
C SER A 1057 28.19 28.08 5.92
N LEU A 1058 27.13 27.53 5.33
CA LEU A 1058 27.12 26.81 4.06
C LEU A 1058 25.76 27.04 3.37
N SER A 1059 25.67 27.99 2.42
CA SER A 1059 24.46 28.26 1.63
C SER A 1059 24.75 28.23 0.13
N ASN A 1060 23.86 27.55 -0.62
CA ASN A 1060 23.19 28.05 -1.84
C ASN A 1060 22.63 26.94 -2.75
N ASP A 1061 22.80 25.65 -2.44
CA ASP A 1061 22.49 24.55 -3.39
C ASP A 1061 21.39 23.59 -2.88
N ILE A 1062 20.22 24.11 -2.48
CA ILE A 1062 19.04 23.27 -2.25
C ILE A 1062 18.09 23.44 -3.43
N GLY A 1063 17.95 22.39 -4.25
CA GLY A 1063 16.98 22.36 -5.36
C GLY A 1063 15.54 22.29 -4.85
N PRO A 1064 14.53 22.60 -5.68
CA PRO A 1064 13.14 22.45 -5.25
C PRO A 1064 12.81 20.97 -5.01
N CYS A 1065 12.12 20.67 -3.90
CA CYS A 1065 11.45 19.37 -3.69
C CYS A 1065 10.23 19.30 -4.63
N ALA A 1066 10.47 19.13 -5.93
CA ALA A 1066 9.41 18.97 -6.93
C ALA A 1066 9.02 17.47 -7.01
N PRO A 1067 7.70 17.17 -7.11
CA PRO A 1067 7.19 15.80 -7.22
C PRO A 1067 7.83 15.02 -8.38
#